data_AF-A0A9P7QZY2-F1
#
_entry.id   AF-A0A9P7QZY2-F1
#
_cell.length_a   1.000
_cell.length_b   1.000
_cell.length_c   1.000
_cell.angle_alpha   90.00
_cell.angle_beta   90.00
_cell.angle_gamma   90.00
#
_symmetry.space_group_name_H-M   'P 1'
#
loop_
_entity.id
_entity.type
_entity.pdbx_description
1 polymer ?
#
loop_
_entity_poly.entity_id
_entity_poly.type
_entity_poly.pdbx_seq_one_letter_code
_entity_poly.pdbx_strand_id
1 'polypeptide(L)'
;MQPTSFLTLAFAALAAAAPPLMDVLKSNNDTLSTLTSLLAMVPALNQTLVKAKDVTILAPSNDAFVKMMQMDPTFAQKATNATFLADLLSYHVVSGKTTATMFFEQPKFAQTLLEMPTANVTGNQKVELVRKGDQGRVFSGYKQMSVITKADVAFQNGVLHVIDTVLTFPGSPADTAMNTGLTSMAGALIKAGLVDGVNSLQAATVFAPTNAAFQAIGATVASMEPADLARILQYHVLMNQVRFTTGVATKMGYKSLMGEKVSLRKEDTTVFANSAKVTIKDIITSDGVMHVIDSVLNPASPKLSPGTSTAAFPGAVQAANAPFTDGVKPTANFTPAGASSRSFDASLKFAMMGFMGSLAVAYLAFLLPCIGCDCPIAMPINFICPHARLQMWLINTSSHNLEEFIGRDIPPYAILSHTWGKDEVTFQDMKDPRFLVREQTIRKVGFVKIAKACGLAQQQELQYAWVDTCCIDKSSSAELTEAINSMFKWYQRAAICYAWLSDLDPSADIDSDFDGGGDLGQCRWFTRGWTLQELIAPKEVEFYDRDWNLVGCKSGLVDQLHAITAIARDVLGNRHRALLHACVAEKMSWAAGRETTRVEDAAYCLMGIFGINMPLFYGEEEKAFQRLQNEILRESDDATIFAWERALHGPPPDQCFFDNGRNFGGVLAESADDFAVHRRQRKIYPPPIRRPTLELTKNCIKIYTELVWEEAPGVSGRRYYIHCGSRGEKHVAIRLVKVVGGSFIREALDQCVSTCIFHIDAQRRREFSLLVNTSSYPIRLLSHGGWDLVKMKFRCPRNMKVAEAWPWSKWHDEELEFVAYPTRLCGSILFHVYHAVSSTDHEVIPREGHKTDIVFIFNPHEIHSDIQEVKGTLLERYGEFQAKVDHIHSFLDSEEPDNLGFDDLLAQIGLPTSNKVVFDLGTSKRSAVLSFTSKKLTVPVTGSTSAAWEITFDMNETKRFSGSVKHKKWQTDY
;
A
#
# COMPACT_ATOMS: atom_id res chain seq x y z
N MET A 1 15.03 88.75 9.58
CA MET A 1 14.61 88.55 8.18
C MET A 1 14.54 87.04 7.94
N GLN A 2 13.34 86.56 7.58
CA GLN A 2 12.94 85.21 7.11
C GLN A 2 13.45 83.95 7.84
N PRO A 3 12.52 83.05 8.22
CA PRO A 3 12.77 81.63 8.22
C PRO A 3 11.93 80.88 7.17
N THR A 4 12.60 79.88 6.63
CA THR A 4 12.17 78.68 5.90
C THR A 4 10.78 78.14 6.20
N SER A 5 10.08 77.67 5.16
CA SER A 5 9.10 76.57 5.26
C SER A 5 9.09 75.75 3.98
N PHE A 6 9.41 74.46 4.15
CA PHE A 6 9.22 73.38 3.19
C PHE A 6 7.73 73.13 2.97
N LEU A 7 7.32 72.97 1.70
CA LEU A 7 6.07 72.30 1.35
C LEU A 7 6.38 71.33 0.19
N THR A 8 6.58 70.07 0.54
CA THR A 8 6.64 68.95 -0.41
C THR A 8 5.23 68.49 -0.72
N LEU A 9 4.88 68.52 -2.01
CA LEU A 9 3.68 67.93 -2.60
C LEU A 9 3.66 66.41 -2.40
N ALA A 10 2.66 65.89 -1.69
CA ALA A 10 2.30 64.48 -1.70
C ALA A 10 1.11 64.27 -2.65
N PHE A 11 1.38 63.78 -3.86
CA PHE A 11 0.35 63.15 -4.70
C PHE A 11 0.12 61.73 -4.17
N ALA A 12 -0.91 61.55 -3.35
CA ALA A 12 -1.47 60.23 -3.06
C ALA A 12 -2.37 59.81 -4.22
N ALA A 13 -1.84 58.98 -5.13
CA ALA A 13 -2.67 58.30 -6.12
C ALA A 13 -3.60 57.31 -5.39
N LEU A 14 -4.91 57.59 -5.39
CA LEU A 14 -5.92 56.59 -5.02
C LEU A 14 -5.80 55.42 -6.01
N ALA A 15 -5.29 54.27 -5.54
CA ALA A 15 -5.37 53.03 -6.30
C ALA A 15 -6.85 52.64 -6.42
N ALA A 16 -7.42 52.73 -7.62
CA ALA A 16 -8.77 52.25 -7.88
C ALA A 16 -8.87 50.76 -7.53
N ALA A 17 -9.90 50.37 -6.78
CA ALA A 17 -10.16 48.96 -6.47
C ALA A 17 -10.39 48.18 -7.78
N ALA A 18 -9.78 47.00 -7.91
CA ALA A 18 -9.92 46.19 -9.11
C ALA A 18 -11.39 45.74 -9.30
N PRO A 19 -11.91 45.74 -10.54
CA PRO A 19 -13.31 45.43 -10.82
C PRO A 19 -13.68 43.95 -10.54
N PRO A 20 -14.96 43.64 -10.30
CA PRO A 20 -15.45 42.27 -10.19
C PRO A 20 -15.14 41.43 -11.45
N LEU A 21 -14.99 40.11 -11.29
CA LEU A 21 -14.63 39.19 -12.39
C LEU A 21 -15.59 39.32 -13.59
N MET A 22 -16.90 39.37 -13.33
CA MET A 22 -17.89 39.45 -14.42
C MET A 22 -17.79 40.76 -15.22
N ASP A 23 -17.34 41.85 -14.61
CA ASP A 23 -17.14 43.12 -15.31
C ASP A 23 -15.85 43.09 -16.13
N VAL A 24 -14.81 42.41 -15.65
CA VAL A 24 -13.60 42.12 -16.43
C VAL A 24 -13.91 41.25 -17.65
N LEU A 25 -14.73 40.20 -17.50
CA LEU A 25 -15.13 39.36 -18.61
C LEU A 25 -15.96 40.14 -19.65
N LYS A 26 -16.93 40.96 -19.20
CA LYS A 26 -17.75 41.81 -20.08
C LYS A 26 -16.95 42.89 -20.79
N SER A 27 -15.97 43.51 -20.12
CA SER A 27 -15.09 44.51 -20.75
C SER A 27 -14.13 43.90 -21.77
N ASN A 28 -13.95 42.56 -21.75
CA ASN A 28 -13.16 41.81 -22.71
C ASN A 28 -14.05 40.88 -23.56
N ASN A 29 -15.32 41.23 -23.78
CA ASN A 29 -16.30 40.37 -24.44
C ASN A 29 -15.89 39.95 -25.87
N ASP A 30 -15.17 40.82 -26.59
CA ASP A 30 -14.68 40.53 -27.94
C ASP A 30 -13.76 39.29 -27.99
N THR A 31 -13.06 39.00 -26.89
CA THR A 31 -12.13 37.86 -26.78
C THR A 31 -12.62 36.75 -25.85
N LEU A 32 -13.50 37.04 -24.90
CA LEU A 32 -13.92 36.11 -23.81
C LEU A 32 -15.43 35.83 -23.75
N SER A 33 -16.22 36.20 -24.76
CA SER A 33 -17.68 35.99 -24.77
C SER A 33 -18.08 34.51 -24.58
N THR A 34 -17.34 33.56 -25.17
CA THR A 34 -17.61 32.12 -25.01
C THR A 34 -17.39 31.67 -23.57
N LEU A 35 -16.26 32.06 -22.97
CA LEU A 35 -15.96 31.77 -21.56
C LEU A 35 -17.00 32.38 -20.62
N THR A 36 -17.43 33.61 -20.90
CA THR A 36 -18.47 34.31 -20.13
C THR A 36 -19.79 33.54 -20.14
N SER A 37 -20.16 33.00 -21.30
CA SER A 37 -21.38 32.21 -21.47
C SER A 37 -21.28 30.85 -20.76
N LEU A 38 -20.14 30.18 -20.84
CA LEU A 38 -19.92 28.89 -20.18
C LEU A 38 -19.86 29.03 -18.65
N LEU A 39 -19.24 30.08 -18.13
CA LEU A 39 -19.21 30.33 -16.68
C LEU A 39 -20.61 30.60 -16.11
N ALA A 40 -21.49 31.24 -16.89
CA ALA A 40 -22.89 31.44 -16.51
C ALA A 40 -23.68 30.13 -16.38
N MET A 41 -23.29 29.07 -17.09
CA MET A 41 -23.89 27.73 -16.98
C MET A 41 -23.45 26.97 -15.72
N VAL A 42 -22.43 27.44 -15.00
CA VAL A 42 -21.92 26.79 -13.77
C VAL A 42 -21.93 27.78 -12.59
N PRO A 43 -23.13 28.13 -12.03
CA PRO A 43 -23.25 29.13 -10.97
C PRO A 43 -22.47 28.80 -9.70
N ALA A 44 -22.33 27.50 -9.38
CA ALA A 44 -21.58 27.04 -8.21
C ALA A 44 -20.10 27.44 -8.29
N LEU A 45 -19.46 27.25 -9.45
CA LEU A 45 -18.07 27.66 -9.65
C LEU A 45 -17.93 29.18 -9.61
N ASN A 46 -18.87 29.92 -10.19
CA ASN A 46 -18.86 31.38 -10.10
C ASN A 46 -18.91 31.86 -8.63
N GLN A 47 -19.74 31.25 -7.79
CA GLN A 47 -19.77 31.55 -6.35
C GLN A 47 -18.45 31.20 -5.66
N THR A 48 -17.80 30.09 -6.03
CA THR A 48 -16.46 29.73 -5.55
C THR A 48 -15.44 30.79 -5.93
N LEU A 49 -15.43 31.29 -7.17
CA LEU A 49 -14.50 32.32 -7.65
C LEU A 49 -14.73 33.70 -7.01
N VAL A 50 -15.98 34.03 -6.68
CA VAL A 50 -16.31 35.25 -5.93
C VAL A 50 -15.81 35.18 -4.48
N LYS A 51 -15.76 33.98 -3.90
CA LYS A 51 -15.26 33.76 -2.52
C LYS A 51 -13.75 33.51 -2.46
N ALA A 52 -13.16 33.03 -3.55
CA ALA A 52 -11.74 32.74 -3.61
C ALA A 52 -10.92 34.03 -3.43
N LYS A 53 -9.74 33.91 -2.80
CA LYS A 53 -8.77 34.98 -2.68
C LYS A 53 -7.48 34.55 -3.36
N ASP A 54 -6.81 35.51 -3.99
CA ASP A 54 -5.53 35.32 -4.66
C ASP A 54 -5.56 34.14 -5.64
N VAL A 55 -6.42 34.20 -6.67
CA VAL A 55 -6.45 33.20 -7.74
C VAL A 55 -5.91 33.75 -9.06
N THR A 56 -5.50 32.84 -9.94
CA THR A 56 -5.11 33.17 -11.31
C THR A 56 -6.00 32.45 -12.30
N ILE A 57 -6.73 33.18 -13.13
CA ILE A 57 -7.61 32.59 -14.16
C ILE A 57 -6.84 32.56 -15.48
N LEU A 58 -6.63 31.37 -16.02
CA LEU A 58 -6.11 31.14 -17.36
C LEU A 58 -7.32 31.10 -18.32
N ALA A 59 -7.74 32.27 -18.80
CA ALA A 59 -8.99 32.45 -19.54
C ALA A 59 -8.84 32.09 -21.02
N PRO A 60 -9.42 30.97 -21.52
CA PRO A 60 -9.35 30.63 -22.94
C PRO A 60 -10.13 31.65 -23.78
N SER A 61 -9.50 32.13 -24.85
CA SER A 61 -10.13 33.03 -25.80
C SER A 61 -11.21 32.33 -26.64
N ASN A 62 -12.05 33.09 -27.33
CA ASN A 62 -13.01 32.57 -28.31
C ASN A 62 -12.31 31.66 -29.35
N ASP A 63 -11.14 32.09 -29.85
CA ASP A 63 -10.33 31.28 -30.79
C ASP A 63 -9.81 29.99 -30.14
N ALA A 64 -9.52 29.99 -28.84
CA ALA A 64 -9.10 28.80 -28.12
C ALA A 64 -10.19 27.72 -28.13
N PHE A 65 -11.45 28.10 -27.94
CA PHE A 65 -12.59 27.18 -28.02
C PHE A 65 -12.81 26.68 -29.45
N VAL A 66 -12.61 27.52 -30.47
CA VAL A 66 -12.65 27.09 -31.87
C VAL A 66 -11.58 26.04 -32.16
N LYS A 67 -10.34 26.28 -31.72
CA LYS A 67 -9.25 25.28 -31.82
C LYS A 67 -9.62 23.99 -31.08
N MET A 68 -10.22 24.07 -29.90
CA MET A 68 -10.63 22.89 -29.14
C MET A 68 -11.66 22.04 -29.88
N MET A 69 -12.67 22.66 -30.49
CA MET A 69 -13.67 21.94 -31.30
C MET A 69 -13.09 21.33 -32.58
N GLN A 70 -12.01 21.89 -33.12
CA GLN A 70 -11.27 21.30 -34.24
C GLN A 70 -10.43 20.10 -33.82
N MET A 71 -9.80 20.16 -32.63
CA MET A 71 -8.98 19.06 -32.10
C MET A 71 -9.84 17.90 -31.57
N ASP A 72 -10.96 18.21 -30.93
CA ASP A 72 -11.93 17.25 -30.41
C ASP A 72 -13.34 17.64 -30.86
N PRO A 73 -13.84 17.05 -31.97
CA PRO A 73 -15.19 17.30 -32.47
C PRO A 73 -16.30 16.96 -31.46
N THR A 74 -16.01 16.11 -30.46
CA THR A 74 -16.98 15.74 -29.41
C THR A 74 -17.02 16.74 -28.25
N PHE A 75 -16.13 17.74 -28.23
CA PHE A 75 -16.02 18.70 -27.14
C PHE A 75 -17.32 19.45 -26.88
N ALA A 76 -18.03 19.88 -27.92
CA ALA A 76 -19.31 20.59 -27.77
C ALA A 76 -20.36 19.74 -27.04
N GLN A 77 -20.40 18.43 -27.31
CA GLN A 77 -21.27 17.50 -26.61
C GLN A 77 -20.83 17.32 -25.15
N LYS A 78 -19.54 17.14 -24.89
CA LYS A 78 -18.98 17.02 -23.52
C LYS A 78 -19.28 18.26 -22.68
N ALA A 79 -19.16 19.45 -23.27
CA ALA A 79 -19.42 20.73 -22.61
C ALA A 79 -20.88 20.94 -22.19
N THR A 80 -21.83 20.12 -22.66
CA THR A 80 -23.23 20.12 -22.15
C THR A 80 -23.35 19.50 -20.77
N ASN A 81 -22.39 18.68 -20.35
CA ASN A 81 -22.37 18.08 -19.03
C ASN A 81 -21.85 19.09 -18.00
N ALA A 82 -22.71 19.45 -17.05
CA ALA A 82 -22.39 20.47 -16.04
C ALA A 82 -21.18 20.10 -15.15
N THR A 83 -21.00 18.81 -14.84
CA THR A 83 -19.84 18.33 -14.06
C THR A 83 -18.55 18.46 -14.86
N PHE A 84 -18.55 17.99 -16.11
CA PHE A 84 -17.39 18.14 -16.99
C PHE A 84 -17.01 19.62 -17.18
N LEU A 85 -18.01 20.48 -17.39
CA LEU A 85 -17.78 21.91 -17.59
C LEU A 85 -17.25 22.58 -16.31
N ALA A 86 -17.78 22.22 -15.14
CA ALA A 86 -17.27 22.70 -13.86
C ALA A 86 -15.81 22.30 -13.65
N ASP A 87 -15.46 21.04 -13.90
CA ASP A 87 -14.09 20.53 -13.78
C ASP A 87 -13.14 21.22 -14.77
N LEU A 88 -13.60 21.40 -16.02
CA LEU A 88 -12.82 22.03 -17.07
C LEU A 88 -12.49 23.47 -16.67
N LEU A 89 -13.49 24.23 -16.26
CA LEU A 89 -13.30 25.61 -15.82
C LEU A 89 -12.47 25.69 -14.53
N SER A 90 -12.61 24.74 -13.61
CA SER A 90 -11.80 24.66 -12.38
C SER A 90 -10.32 24.38 -12.69
N TYR A 91 -10.04 23.60 -13.74
CA TYR A 91 -8.67 23.35 -14.21
C TYR A 91 -8.01 24.59 -14.83
N HIS A 92 -8.80 25.56 -15.31
CA HIS A 92 -8.30 26.85 -15.78
C HIS A 92 -8.05 27.86 -14.65
N VAL A 93 -8.34 27.49 -13.39
CA VAL A 93 -8.15 28.37 -12.24
C VAL A 93 -6.99 27.85 -11.42
N VAL A 94 -5.91 28.61 -11.38
CA VAL A 94 -4.70 28.34 -10.60
C VAL A 94 -4.81 28.96 -9.21
N SER A 95 -4.49 28.18 -8.18
CA SER A 95 -4.39 28.61 -6.80
C SER A 95 -3.18 29.53 -6.62
N GLY A 96 -3.40 30.69 -6.00
CA GLY A 96 -2.37 31.73 -5.84
C GLY A 96 -2.40 32.75 -6.98
N LYS A 97 -2.09 34.01 -6.65
CA LYS A 97 -1.92 35.09 -7.61
C LYS A 97 -0.56 34.97 -8.29
N THR A 98 -0.55 34.70 -9.59
CA THR A 98 0.64 34.52 -10.43
C THR A 98 0.60 35.53 -11.58
N THR A 99 1.34 36.63 -11.45
CA THR A 99 1.49 37.63 -12.52
C THR A 99 2.48 37.17 -13.58
N ALA A 100 2.52 37.81 -14.76
CA ALA A 100 3.44 37.45 -15.85
C ALA A 100 4.92 37.46 -15.40
N THR A 101 5.27 38.34 -14.46
CA THR A 101 6.60 38.43 -13.84
C THR A 101 6.98 37.22 -13.00
N MET A 102 6.02 36.40 -12.56
CA MET A 102 6.24 35.16 -11.81
C MET A 102 6.44 33.93 -12.71
N PHE A 103 6.42 34.11 -14.04
CA PHE A 103 6.79 33.08 -14.99
C PHE A 103 8.31 33.15 -15.18
N PHE A 104 9.00 32.04 -14.90
CA PHE A 104 10.45 31.94 -15.03
C PHE A 104 10.83 31.02 -16.20
N GLU A 105 12.08 31.10 -16.65
CA GLU A 105 12.60 30.16 -17.66
C GLU A 105 12.61 28.71 -17.15
N GLN A 106 12.73 28.54 -15.83
CA GLN A 106 12.56 27.25 -15.18
C GLN A 106 11.07 26.94 -15.01
N PRO A 107 10.63 25.71 -15.33
CA PRO A 107 9.24 25.31 -15.15
C PRO A 107 8.75 25.44 -13.70
N LYS A 108 7.56 26.03 -13.53
CA LYS A 108 6.85 26.08 -12.25
C LYS A 108 5.55 25.28 -12.38
N PHE A 109 5.36 24.29 -11.50
CA PHE A 109 4.13 23.50 -11.46
C PHE A 109 3.16 24.11 -10.45
N ALA A 110 2.09 24.73 -10.93
CA ALA A 110 1.11 25.43 -10.12
C ALA A 110 -0.16 24.57 -9.95
N GLN A 111 -0.71 24.53 -8.73
CA GLN A 111 -1.96 23.82 -8.44
C GLN A 111 -3.15 24.58 -8.98
N THR A 112 -4.14 23.85 -9.48
CA THR A 112 -5.42 24.36 -9.97
C THR A 112 -6.52 24.09 -8.93
N LEU A 113 -7.74 24.56 -9.20
CA LEU A 113 -8.91 24.20 -8.39
C LEU A 113 -9.56 22.88 -8.82
N LEU A 114 -9.00 22.16 -9.79
CA LEU A 114 -9.48 20.83 -10.15
C LEU A 114 -9.05 19.80 -9.10
N GLU A 115 -10.04 19.10 -8.54
CA GLU A 115 -9.91 18.12 -7.46
C GLU A 115 -10.31 16.70 -7.91
N MET A 116 -10.18 15.73 -6.99
CA MET A 116 -10.69 14.37 -7.16
C MET A 116 -12.21 14.36 -7.37
N PRO A 117 -12.76 13.38 -8.12
CA PRO A 117 -12.10 12.18 -8.66
C PRO A 117 -11.45 12.38 -10.03
N THR A 118 -11.57 13.58 -10.62
CA THR A 118 -11.18 13.81 -12.02
C THR A 118 -9.67 13.82 -12.21
N ALA A 119 -8.90 14.40 -11.28
CA ALA A 119 -7.44 14.31 -11.25
C ALA A 119 -6.83 14.79 -9.91
N ASN A 120 -5.59 14.39 -9.61
CA ASN A 120 -4.89 14.75 -8.37
C ASN A 120 -3.36 14.59 -8.48
N VAL A 121 -2.58 15.63 -8.73
CA VAL A 121 -1.09 15.51 -8.71
C VAL A 121 -0.54 16.04 -7.38
N THR A 122 -0.93 15.27 -6.35
CA THR A 122 -0.73 15.38 -4.89
C THR A 122 -1.30 16.66 -4.26
N GLY A 123 -2.62 16.70 -4.10
CA GLY A 123 -3.44 17.80 -3.58
C GLY A 123 -4.55 18.10 -4.58
N ASN A 124 -4.25 19.02 -5.50
CA ASN A 124 -5.10 19.35 -6.64
C ASN A 124 -4.30 19.15 -7.93
N GLN A 125 -4.99 19.07 -9.06
CA GLN A 125 -4.32 18.91 -10.35
C GLN A 125 -3.46 20.15 -10.68
N LYS A 126 -2.40 19.98 -11.47
CA LYS A 126 -1.40 21.00 -11.77
C LYS A 126 -1.36 21.38 -13.26
N VAL A 127 -0.84 22.58 -13.50
CA VAL A 127 -0.39 23.06 -14.81
C VAL A 127 1.07 23.50 -14.70
N GLU A 128 1.80 23.41 -15.80
CA GLU A 128 3.18 23.87 -15.88
C GLU A 128 3.21 25.27 -16.49
N LEU A 129 3.87 26.19 -15.80
CA LEU A 129 4.04 27.58 -16.20
C LEU A 129 5.51 27.83 -16.54
N VAL A 130 5.78 28.31 -17.75
CA VAL A 130 7.13 28.58 -18.26
C VAL A 130 7.15 29.92 -18.98
N ARG A 131 8.22 30.68 -18.83
CA ARG A 131 8.50 31.86 -19.66
C ARG A 131 9.50 31.51 -20.76
N LYS A 132 9.20 31.86 -22.01
CA LYS A 132 10.16 31.80 -23.11
C LYS A 132 10.26 33.17 -23.79
N GLY A 133 11.38 33.86 -23.60
CA GLY A 133 11.51 35.28 -23.98
C GLY A 133 10.56 36.13 -23.13
N ASP A 134 9.79 37.01 -23.77
CA ASP A 134 8.82 37.87 -23.10
C ASP A 134 7.41 37.27 -22.99
N GLN A 135 7.23 36.01 -23.43
CA GLN A 135 5.92 35.38 -23.51
C GLN A 135 5.77 34.22 -22.52
N GLY A 136 4.72 34.29 -21.71
CA GLY A 136 4.32 33.21 -20.81
C GLY A 136 3.63 32.07 -21.58
N ARG A 137 3.93 30.84 -21.17
CA ARG A 137 3.38 29.60 -21.73
C ARG A 137 2.85 28.73 -20.61
N VAL A 138 1.75 28.06 -20.90
CA VAL A 138 1.11 27.08 -20.03
C VAL A 138 1.17 25.72 -20.72
N PHE A 139 1.59 24.68 -20.01
CA PHE A 139 1.46 23.30 -20.46
C PHE A 139 0.47 22.55 -19.58
N SER A 140 -0.44 21.83 -20.22
CA SER A 140 -1.49 21.01 -19.58
C SER A 140 -1.31 19.53 -19.92
N GLY A 141 -2.38 18.73 -19.84
CA GLY A 141 -2.36 17.30 -20.18
C GLY A 141 -1.72 17.02 -21.53
N TYR A 142 -1.07 15.86 -21.65
CA TYR A 142 -0.32 15.43 -22.84
C TYR A 142 0.78 16.41 -23.28
N LYS A 143 1.24 17.28 -22.37
CA LYS A 143 2.19 18.37 -22.65
C LYS A 143 1.66 19.35 -23.72
N GLN A 144 0.35 19.55 -23.81
CA GLN A 144 -0.26 20.50 -24.73
C GLN A 144 0.09 21.93 -24.30
N MET A 145 0.62 22.71 -25.24
CA MET A 145 1.09 24.07 -25.02
C MET A 145 0.00 25.09 -25.33
N SER A 146 -0.15 26.09 -24.46
CA SER A 146 -0.91 27.31 -24.72
C SER A 146 -0.07 28.55 -24.45
N VAL A 147 -0.29 29.58 -25.24
CA VAL A 147 0.38 30.87 -25.17
C VAL A 147 -0.50 31.88 -24.44
N ILE A 148 0.08 32.66 -23.53
CA ILE A 148 -0.58 33.82 -22.94
C ILE A 148 -0.57 34.97 -23.96
N THR A 149 -1.74 35.36 -24.44
CA THR A 149 -1.93 36.41 -25.46
C THR A 149 -2.18 37.78 -24.84
N LYS A 150 -2.78 37.82 -23.64
CA LYS A 150 -2.95 39.03 -22.84
C LYS A 150 -2.73 38.68 -21.37
N ALA A 151 -1.72 39.28 -20.76
CA ALA A 151 -1.36 38.98 -19.39
C ALA A 151 -1.83 40.07 -18.40
N ASP A 152 -1.83 39.71 -17.12
CA ASP A 152 -1.95 40.63 -15.98
C ASP A 152 -3.23 41.48 -15.95
N VAL A 153 -4.37 40.91 -16.37
CA VAL A 153 -5.68 41.58 -16.25
C VAL A 153 -6.18 41.45 -14.81
N ALA A 154 -6.11 42.53 -14.04
CA ALA A 154 -6.50 42.52 -12.63
C ALA A 154 -8.03 42.44 -12.45
N PHE A 155 -8.48 41.66 -11.46
CA PHE A 155 -9.85 41.67 -10.95
C PHE A 155 -9.84 41.57 -9.42
N GLN A 156 -10.97 41.84 -8.78
CA GLN A 156 -11.10 41.98 -7.31
C GLN A 156 -10.40 40.87 -6.49
N ASN A 157 -10.43 39.63 -6.98
CA ASN A 157 -9.97 38.44 -6.25
C ASN A 157 -8.71 37.80 -6.84
N GLY A 158 -8.06 38.42 -7.83
CA GLY A 158 -6.96 37.76 -8.53
C GLY A 158 -6.43 38.44 -9.77
N VAL A 159 -5.85 37.64 -10.65
CA VAL A 159 -5.34 38.05 -11.96
C VAL A 159 -5.84 37.11 -13.05
N LEU A 160 -6.12 37.64 -14.24
CA LEU A 160 -6.57 36.89 -15.40
C LEU A 160 -5.52 37.01 -16.51
N HIS A 161 -5.18 35.88 -17.11
CA HIS A 161 -4.35 35.77 -18.32
C HIS A 161 -5.18 35.15 -19.43
N VAL A 162 -5.32 35.82 -20.56
CA VAL A 162 -5.98 35.25 -21.74
C VAL A 162 -5.02 34.27 -22.40
N ILE A 163 -5.49 33.06 -22.64
CA ILE A 163 -4.73 31.97 -23.29
C ILE A 163 -5.37 31.59 -24.63
N ASP A 164 -4.56 31.09 -25.55
CA ASP A 164 -4.96 30.82 -26.93
C ASP A 164 -5.43 29.39 -27.21
N THR A 165 -5.44 28.52 -26.20
CA THR A 165 -5.79 27.09 -26.28
C THR A 165 -6.51 26.68 -24.99
N VAL A 166 -7.59 25.88 -25.09
CA VAL A 166 -8.28 25.33 -23.91
C VAL A 166 -7.38 24.26 -23.28
N LEU A 167 -7.20 24.31 -21.96
CA LEU A 167 -6.37 23.35 -21.23
C LEU A 167 -7.01 21.96 -21.25
N THR A 168 -6.23 20.95 -21.63
CA THR A 168 -6.69 19.56 -21.71
C THR A 168 -6.40 18.82 -20.41
N PHE A 169 -7.37 18.05 -19.92
CA PHE A 169 -7.16 17.22 -18.73
C PHE A 169 -6.02 16.22 -18.94
N PRO A 170 -5.11 16.08 -17.97
CA PRO A 170 -4.14 15.00 -17.95
C PRO A 170 -4.82 13.63 -17.91
N GLY A 171 -4.48 12.76 -18.87
CA GLY A 171 -4.98 11.38 -18.90
C GLY A 171 -4.22 10.48 -17.93
N SER A 172 -4.66 9.22 -17.83
CA SER A 172 -3.91 8.18 -17.13
C SER A 172 -2.51 7.99 -17.77
N PRO A 173 -1.53 7.37 -17.10
CA PRO A 173 -0.25 7.10 -17.73
C PRO A 173 -0.35 6.28 -19.03
N ALA A 174 -1.24 5.28 -19.12
CA ALA A 174 -1.40 4.52 -20.35
C ALA A 174 -2.01 5.39 -21.47
N ASP A 175 -3.05 6.17 -21.17
CA ASP A 175 -3.65 7.11 -22.14
C ASP A 175 -2.63 8.17 -22.56
N THR A 176 -1.80 8.62 -21.63
CA THR A 176 -0.74 9.59 -21.90
C THR A 176 0.30 9.01 -22.84
N ALA A 177 0.74 7.77 -22.65
CA ALA A 177 1.65 7.10 -23.59
C ALA A 177 1.02 6.98 -24.99
N MET A 178 -0.24 6.56 -25.07
CA MET A 178 -0.97 6.43 -26.33
C MET A 178 -1.13 7.77 -27.07
N ASN A 179 -1.60 8.79 -26.36
CA ASN A 179 -1.91 10.11 -26.93
C ASN A 179 -0.68 10.99 -27.18
N THR A 180 0.49 10.62 -26.64
CA THR A 180 1.77 11.29 -26.94
C THR A 180 2.60 10.56 -28.00
N GLY A 181 2.05 9.51 -28.62
CA GLY A 181 2.70 8.77 -29.71
C GLY A 181 3.74 7.73 -29.27
N LEU A 182 3.80 7.40 -27.97
CA LEU A 182 4.64 6.33 -27.41
C LEU A 182 3.95 4.97 -27.59
N THR A 183 3.64 4.63 -28.85
CA THR A 183 2.84 3.45 -29.22
C THR A 183 3.47 2.13 -28.76
N SER A 184 4.81 2.00 -28.81
CA SER A 184 5.49 0.81 -28.27
C SER A 184 5.34 0.68 -26.76
N MET A 185 5.36 1.80 -26.01
CA MET A 185 5.14 1.79 -24.56
C MET A 185 3.70 1.40 -24.24
N ALA A 186 2.72 2.03 -24.91
CA ALA A 186 1.31 1.72 -24.72
C ALA A 186 1.00 0.25 -25.07
N GLY A 187 1.50 -0.25 -26.20
CA GLY A 187 1.33 -1.66 -26.58
C GLY A 187 2.08 -2.63 -25.66
N ALA A 188 3.25 -2.25 -25.12
CA ALA A 188 3.95 -3.07 -24.14
C ALA A 188 3.16 -3.18 -22.83
N LEU A 189 2.53 -2.10 -22.35
CA LEU A 189 1.63 -2.13 -21.20
C LEU A 189 0.43 -3.05 -21.44
N ILE A 190 -0.16 -3.01 -22.64
CA ILE A 190 -1.27 -3.90 -23.04
C ILE A 190 -0.79 -5.37 -23.05
N LYS A 191 0.32 -5.68 -23.73
CA LYS A 191 0.86 -7.04 -23.80
C LYS A 191 1.21 -7.60 -22.42
N ALA A 192 1.72 -6.76 -21.53
CA ALA A 192 2.08 -7.13 -20.16
C ALA A 192 0.87 -7.18 -19.20
N GLY A 193 -0.32 -6.74 -19.62
CA GLY A 193 -1.50 -6.67 -18.74
C GLY A 193 -1.35 -5.67 -17.59
N LEU A 194 -0.62 -4.57 -17.82
CA LEU A 194 -0.28 -3.58 -16.78
C LEU A 194 -1.04 -2.25 -16.89
N VAL A 195 -1.94 -2.09 -17.86
CA VAL A 195 -2.60 -0.80 -18.12
C VAL A 195 -3.31 -0.25 -16.86
N ASP A 196 -4.12 -1.02 -16.12
CA ASP A 196 -4.72 -0.48 -14.87
C ASP A 196 -3.77 -0.47 -13.72
N GLY A 197 -2.86 -1.45 -13.70
CA GLY A 197 -1.83 -1.50 -12.68
C GLY A 197 -1.12 -0.16 -12.64
N VAL A 198 -0.78 0.41 -13.80
CA VAL A 198 -0.16 1.74 -13.90
C VAL A 198 -1.19 2.87 -13.77
N ASN A 199 -2.41 2.74 -14.30
CA ASN A 199 -3.43 3.79 -14.26
C ASN A 199 -4.05 4.04 -12.88
N SER A 200 -4.05 3.03 -12.00
CA SER A 200 -4.55 3.11 -10.63
C SER A 200 -3.52 3.58 -9.62
N LEU A 201 -2.26 3.79 -10.05
CA LEU A 201 -1.22 4.29 -9.15
C LEU A 201 -1.50 5.72 -8.74
N GLN A 202 -1.38 5.95 -7.44
CA GLN A 202 -1.44 7.29 -6.88
C GLN A 202 -0.04 7.86 -6.75
N ALA A 203 0.09 9.16 -7.01
CA ALA A 203 1.33 9.92 -6.92
C ALA A 203 2.51 9.24 -7.66
N ALA A 204 2.32 8.77 -8.89
CA ALA A 204 3.34 7.98 -9.59
C ALA A 204 4.36 8.83 -10.38
N THR A 205 5.58 8.32 -10.55
CA THR A 205 6.52 8.75 -11.59
C THR A 205 6.76 7.62 -12.58
N VAL A 206 6.44 7.82 -13.86
CA VAL A 206 6.60 6.81 -14.93
C VAL A 206 7.71 7.21 -15.89
N PHE A 207 8.69 6.34 -16.10
CA PHE A 207 9.70 6.52 -17.14
C PHE A 207 9.25 5.77 -18.40
N ALA A 208 8.79 6.49 -19.43
CA ALA A 208 8.25 5.88 -20.65
C ALA A 208 9.31 5.86 -21.77
N PRO A 209 9.81 4.68 -22.20
CA PRO A 209 10.76 4.64 -23.30
C PRO A 209 10.14 5.04 -24.63
N THR A 210 10.93 5.70 -25.49
CA THR A 210 10.52 6.01 -26.86
C THR A 210 10.33 4.75 -27.73
N ASN A 211 9.60 4.86 -28.84
CA ASN A 211 9.49 3.76 -29.81
C ASN A 211 10.87 3.35 -30.36
N ALA A 212 11.80 4.30 -30.52
CA ALA A 212 13.17 4.01 -30.91
C ALA A 212 13.94 3.22 -29.83
N ALA A 213 13.71 3.52 -28.55
CA ALA A 213 14.28 2.76 -27.43
C ALA A 213 13.82 1.28 -27.47
N PHE A 214 12.53 1.06 -27.69
CA PHE A 214 11.97 -0.29 -27.86
C PHE A 214 12.49 -0.98 -29.12
N GLN A 215 12.63 -0.26 -30.23
CA GLN A 215 13.20 -0.79 -31.46
C GLN A 215 14.64 -1.26 -31.29
N ALA A 216 15.46 -0.49 -30.55
CA ALA A 216 16.87 -0.80 -30.29
C ALA A 216 17.07 -2.16 -29.60
N ILE A 217 16.10 -2.61 -28.81
CA ILE A 217 16.11 -3.92 -28.14
C ILE A 217 15.01 -4.85 -28.65
N GLY A 218 14.43 -4.54 -29.81
CA GLY A 218 13.15 -5.06 -30.25
C GLY A 218 13.08 -6.58 -30.38
N ALA A 219 14.15 -7.22 -30.88
CA ALA A 219 14.20 -8.68 -30.98
C ALA A 219 14.15 -9.37 -29.59
N THR A 220 14.79 -8.74 -28.61
CA THR A 220 14.85 -9.22 -27.23
C THR A 220 13.52 -9.04 -26.51
N VAL A 221 12.90 -7.86 -26.59
CA VAL A 221 11.62 -7.62 -25.88
C VAL A 221 10.41 -8.23 -26.57
N ALA A 222 10.39 -8.32 -27.90
CA ALA A 222 9.25 -8.89 -28.62
C ALA A 222 9.05 -10.38 -28.30
N SER A 223 10.15 -11.11 -28.09
CA SER A 223 10.17 -12.54 -27.75
C SER A 223 9.97 -12.84 -26.26
N MET A 224 9.95 -11.82 -25.39
CA MET A 224 9.70 -12.02 -23.96
C MET A 224 8.26 -12.46 -23.68
N GLU A 225 8.15 -13.34 -22.69
CA GLU A 225 6.89 -13.67 -22.06
C GLU A 225 6.28 -12.43 -21.39
N PRO A 226 4.93 -12.31 -21.33
CA PRO A 226 4.26 -11.18 -20.70
C PRO A 226 4.73 -10.88 -19.27
N ALA A 227 5.06 -11.90 -18.48
CA ALA A 227 5.53 -11.74 -17.10
C ALA A 227 6.91 -11.05 -17.00
N ASP A 228 7.86 -11.43 -17.88
CA ASP A 228 9.19 -10.80 -17.93
C ASP A 228 9.09 -9.35 -18.41
N LEU A 229 8.25 -9.11 -19.42
CA LEU A 229 7.95 -7.76 -19.89
C LEU A 229 7.31 -6.93 -18.79
N ALA A 230 6.39 -7.50 -18.01
CA ALA A 230 5.76 -6.84 -16.87
C ALA A 230 6.81 -6.42 -15.82
N ARG A 231 7.75 -7.30 -15.45
CA ARG A 231 8.84 -6.97 -14.53
C ARG A 231 9.70 -5.81 -15.03
N ILE A 232 10.02 -5.77 -16.32
CA ILE A 232 10.77 -4.66 -16.92
C ILE A 232 9.96 -3.37 -16.81
N LEU A 233 8.68 -3.38 -17.16
CA LEU A 233 7.83 -2.19 -17.13
C LEU A 233 7.55 -1.70 -15.71
N GLN A 234 7.38 -2.59 -14.73
CA GLN A 234 7.26 -2.22 -13.31
C GLN A 234 8.54 -1.54 -12.78
N TYR A 235 9.72 -1.89 -13.30
CA TYR A 235 10.97 -1.20 -12.95
C TYR A 235 11.02 0.26 -13.45
N HIS A 236 10.22 0.60 -14.45
CA HIS A 236 10.09 1.97 -14.97
C HIS A 236 9.17 2.87 -14.13
N VAL A 237 8.57 2.35 -13.06
CA VAL A 237 7.56 3.07 -12.28
C VAL A 237 8.02 3.27 -10.84
N LEU A 238 7.93 4.52 -10.35
CA LEU A 238 8.09 4.86 -8.94
C LEU A 238 6.70 5.11 -8.33
N MET A 239 6.32 4.29 -7.35
CA MET A 239 5.02 4.40 -6.68
C MET A 239 5.08 5.38 -5.48
N ASN A 240 3.98 6.11 -5.25
CA ASN A 240 3.79 7.04 -4.13
C ASN A 240 4.82 8.19 -4.06
N GLN A 241 5.41 8.55 -5.21
CA GLN A 241 6.42 9.59 -5.33
C GLN A 241 6.33 10.29 -6.70
N VAL A 242 5.80 11.53 -6.73
CA VAL A 242 5.85 12.40 -7.91
C VAL A 242 7.19 13.13 -7.96
N ARG A 243 7.96 12.95 -9.04
CA ARG A 243 9.29 13.54 -9.22
C ARG A 243 9.34 14.39 -10.47
N PHE A 244 9.06 15.69 -10.32
CA PHE A 244 9.34 16.67 -11.37
C PHE A 244 10.86 16.88 -11.52
N THR A 245 11.33 17.17 -12.74
CA THR A 245 12.77 17.34 -13.02
C THR A 245 13.39 18.53 -12.30
N THR A 246 12.59 19.51 -11.90
CA THR A 246 13.00 20.66 -11.09
C THR A 246 13.38 20.28 -9.65
N GLY A 247 12.83 19.19 -9.11
CA GLY A 247 13.07 18.68 -7.76
C GLY A 247 14.13 17.57 -7.65
N VAL A 248 14.80 17.22 -8.76
CA VAL A 248 15.84 16.17 -8.76
C VAL A 248 17.15 16.73 -8.20
N ALA A 249 17.47 16.39 -6.95
CA ALA A 249 18.75 16.70 -6.31
C ALA A 249 19.88 15.77 -6.79
N THR A 250 21.13 16.18 -6.58
CA THR A 250 22.35 15.55 -7.11
C THR A 250 22.49 14.09 -6.65
N LYS A 251 22.19 13.14 -7.56
CA LYS A 251 22.34 11.67 -7.44
C LYS A 251 21.54 11.03 -6.29
N MET A 252 20.25 10.83 -6.52
CA MET A 252 19.34 10.10 -5.63
C MET A 252 18.85 8.80 -6.26
N GLY A 253 18.73 7.73 -5.47
CA GLY A 253 18.17 6.45 -5.90
C GLY A 253 16.76 6.25 -5.34
N TYR A 254 15.77 6.08 -6.21
CA TYR A 254 14.36 5.93 -5.85
C TYR A 254 13.89 4.50 -6.04
N LYS A 255 13.13 3.98 -5.07
CA LYS A 255 12.59 2.62 -5.12
C LYS A 255 11.54 2.54 -6.24
N SER A 256 11.76 1.66 -7.21
CA SER A 256 10.76 1.31 -8.22
C SER A 256 9.68 0.38 -7.66
N LEU A 257 8.63 0.13 -8.43
CA LEU A 257 7.59 -0.84 -8.09
C LEU A 257 8.15 -2.26 -7.90
N MET A 258 9.21 -2.62 -8.65
CA MET A 258 9.96 -3.88 -8.47
C MET A 258 10.78 -3.96 -7.18
N GLY A 259 10.97 -2.83 -6.50
CA GLY A 259 11.74 -2.70 -5.27
C GLY A 259 13.21 -2.32 -5.47
N GLU A 260 13.76 -2.53 -6.66
CA GLU A 260 15.10 -2.06 -7.04
C GLU A 260 15.13 -0.55 -7.25
N LYS A 261 16.29 0.08 -7.05
CA LYS A 261 16.41 1.54 -7.11
C LYS A 261 16.74 2.05 -8.52
N VAL A 262 15.95 2.99 -9.03
CA VAL A 262 16.28 3.80 -10.22
C VAL A 262 17.01 5.07 -9.76
N SER A 263 18.21 5.30 -10.28
CA SER A 263 18.99 6.50 -9.99
C SER A 263 18.56 7.65 -10.91
N LEU A 264 18.09 8.76 -10.33
CA LEU A 264 17.93 10.00 -11.08
C LEU A 264 19.14 10.89 -10.87
N ARG A 265 19.70 11.38 -11.98
CA ARG A 265 20.83 12.29 -12.02
C ARG A 265 20.53 13.46 -12.93
N LYS A 266 21.00 14.63 -12.53
CA LYS A 266 20.99 15.83 -13.35
C LYS A 266 22.44 16.17 -13.67
N GLU A 267 22.79 16.18 -14.95
CA GLU A 267 24.07 16.62 -15.49
C GLU A 267 23.78 17.85 -16.34
N ASP A 268 24.24 19.02 -15.89
CA ASP A 268 23.91 20.34 -16.44
C ASP A 268 22.39 20.56 -16.55
N THR A 269 21.88 20.56 -17.79
CA THR A 269 20.45 20.73 -18.14
C THR A 269 19.77 19.40 -18.46
N THR A 270 20.51 18.29 -18.51
CA THR A 270 20.00 16.97 -18.89
C THR A 270 19.72 16.13 -17.64
N VAL A 271 18.60 15.42 -17.64
CA VAL A 271 18.24 14.48 -16.58
C VAL A 271 18.37 13.07 -17.12
N PHE A 272 18.90 12.16 -16.31
CA PHE A 272 19.09 10.76 -16.62
C PHE A 272 18.40 9.89 -15.57
N ALA A 273 17.74 8.83 -16.04
CA ALA A 273 17.27 7.72 -15.23
C ALA A 273 18.20 6.51 -15.49
N ASN A 274 18.98 6.12 -14.48
CA ASN A 274 20.14 5.24 -14.64
C ASN A 274 21.09 5.77 -15.72
N SER A 275 21.21 5.10 -16.86
CA SER A 275 21.95 5.54 -18.05
C SER A 275 21.05 6.13 -19.15
N ALA A 276 19.72 6.02 -19.02
CA ALA A 276 18.77 6.49 -20.02
C ALA A 276 18.56 8.00 -19.91
N LYS A 277 18.65 8.72 -21.03
CA LYS A 277 18.44 10.17 -21.07
C LYS A 277 16.95 10.48 -21.08
N VAL A 278 16.51 11.40 -20.24
CA VAL A 278 15.16 11.96 -20.30
C VAL A 278 15.08 12.94 -21.48
N THR A 279 14.32 12.57 -22.51
CA THR A 279 14.15 13.33 -23.75
C THR A 279 12.99 14.33 -23.66
N ILE A 280 11.86 13.92 -23.09
CA ILE A 280 10.72 14.79 -22.77
C ILE A 280 10.48 14.72 -21.28
N LYS A 281 10.51 15.88 -20.63
CA LYS A 281 10.42 16.02 -19.18
C LYS A 281 9.01 16.39 -18.77
N ASP A 282 8.59 15.90 -17.61
CA ASP A 282 7.46 16.44 -16.86
C ASP A 282 6.13 16.47 -17.64
N ILE A 283 5.71 15.32 -18.22
CA ILE A 283 4.36 15.18 -18.78
C ILE A 283 3.41 14.87 -17.61
N ILE A 284 2.50 15.78 -17.30
CA ILE A 284 1.55 15.61 -16.19
C ILE A 284 0.54 14.51 -16.57
N THR A 285 0.27 13.59 -15.65
CA THR A 285 -0.77 12.55 -15.77
C THR A 285 -1.90 12.79 -14.76
N SER A 286 -2.96 11.98 -14.76
CA SER A 286 -4.11 12.11 -13.86
C SER A 286 -3.70 12.16 -12.38
N ASP A 287 -2.77 11.30 -11.95
CA ASP A 287 -2.24 11.24 -10.57
C ASP A 287 -0.71 11.00 -10.54
N GLY A 288 0.03 11.72 -11.38
CA GLY A 288 1.48 11.59 -11.42
C GLY A 288 2.20 12.44 -12.46
N VAL A 289 3.40 11.99 -12.80
CA VAL A 289 4.23 12.57 -13.84
C VAL A 289 4.90 11.48 -14.67
N MET A 290 4.97 11.69 -15.99
CA MET A 290 5.67 10.82 -16.94
C MET A 290 6.88 11.55 -17.53
N HIS A 291 8.01 10.85 -17.62
CA HIS A 291 9.23 11.28 -18.29
C HIS A 291 9.54 10.35 -19.44
N VAL A 292 9.73 10.88 -20.64
CA VAL A 292 10.08 10.08 -21.81
C VAL A 292 11.59 9.85 -21.82
N ILE A 293 12.03 8.61 -22.01
CA ILE A 293 13.45 8.23 -21.99
C ILE A 293 13.90 7.57 -23.29
N ASP A 294 15.18 7.73 -23.64
CA ASP A 294 15.76 7.23 -24.90
C ASP A 294 16.18 5.75 -24.89
N SER A 295 16.13 5.09 -23.73
CA SER A 295 16.55 3.70 -23.54
C SER A 295 15.60 2.99 -22.59
N VAL A 296 15.38 1.68 -22.78
CA VAL A 296 14.59 0.87 -21.84
C VAL A 296 15.45 0.56 -20.61
N LEU A 297 14.91 0.80 -19.41
CA LEU A 297 15.56 0.48 -18.15
C LEU A 297 15.53 -1.04 -17.92
N ASN A 298 16.65 -1.59 -17.44
CA ASN A 298 16.76 -3.02 -17.14
C ASN A 298 16.97 -3.25 -15.62
N PRO A 299 16.06 -3.96 -14.92
CA PRO A 299 16.24 -4.29 -13.51
C PRO A 299 17.46 -5.19 -13.24
N ALA A 300 17.94 -5.96 -14.23
CA ALA A 300 19.16 -6.77 -14.10
C ALA A 300 20.45 -5.95 -14.18
N SER A 301 20.37 -4.66 -14.56
CA SER A 301 21.51 -3.75 -14.63
C SER A 301 21.22 -2.39 -13.97
N PRO A 302 20.84 -2.36 -12.68
CA PRO A 302 20.31 -1.17 -12.02
C PRO A 302 21.36 -0.10 -11.73
N LYS A 303 22.65 -0.45 -11.77
CA LYS A 303 23.78 0.43 -11.42
C LYS A 303 24.37 1.20 -12.61
N LEU A 304 23.81 1.03 -13.81
CA LEU A 304 24.32 1.71 -15.01
C LEU A 304 24.20 3.22 -14.90
N SER A 305 25.22 3.90 -15.39
CA SER A 305 25.36 5.35 -15.30
C SER A 305 25.57 5.98 -16.66
N PRO A 306 25.30 7.28 -16.83
CA PRO A 306 25.67 7.97 -18.06
C PRO A 306 27.18 7.78 -18.30
N GLY A 307 27.57 7.44 -19.53
CA GLY A 307 28.97 7.23 -19.91
C GLY A 307 29.58 5.86 -19.63
N THR A 308 28.87 4.90 -19.01
CA THR A 308 29.35 3.49 -18.99
C THR A 308 29.27 2.86 -20.38
N SER A 309 30.31 2.15 -20.82
CA SER A 309 30.37 1.46 -22.13
C SER A 309 29.45 0.23 -22.24
N THR A 310 28.78 -0.14 -21.14
CA THR A 310 27.92 -1.31 -21.05
C THR A 310 26.46 -0.91 -21.30
N ALA A 311 25.84 -1.49 -22.34
CA ALA A 311 24.42 -1.28 -22.63
C ALA A 311 23.51 -1.92 -21.56
N ALA A 312 22.32 -1.36 -21.36
CA ALA A 312 21.33 -1.91 -20.43
C ALA A 312 20.86 -3.32 -20.80
N PHE A 313 20.89 -3.67 -22.09
CA PHE A 313 20.64 -5.01 -22.60
C PHE A 313 21.84 -5.45 -23.46
N PRO A 314 22.90 -6.03 -22.84
CA PRO A 314 24.06 -6.52 -23.58
C PRO A 314 23.66 -7.60 -24.60
N GLY A 315 24.07 -7.46 -25.85
CA GLY A 315 23.78 -8.43 -26.92
C GLY A 315 22.37 -8.33 -27.52
N ALA A 316 21.55 -7.34 -27.13
CA ALA A 316 20.26 -7.10 -27.77
C ALA A 316 20.44 -6.68 -29.24
N VAL A 317 19.55 -7.21 -30.08
CA VAL A 317 19.54 -6.91 -31.53
C VAL A 317 18.39 -5.95 -31.84
N GLN A 318 18.72 -4.90 -32.57
CA GLN A 318 17.74 -3.92 -33.05
C GLN A 318 16.76 -4.58 -34.03
N ALA A 319 15.47 -4.34 -33.84
CA ALA A 319 14.43 -4.80 -34.76
C ALA A 319 14.26 -3.86 -35.95
N ALA A 320 13.75 -4.39 -37.08
CA ALA A 320 13.45 -3.60 -38.27
C ALA A 320 12.37 -2.54 -38.01
N ASN A 321 11.37 -2.86 -37.21
CA ASN A 321 10.29 -1.96 -36.78
C ASN A 321 10.20 -1.93 -35.25
N ALA A 322 9.66 -0.86 -34.68
CA ALA A 322 9.41 -0.77 -33.26
C ALA A 322 8.35 -1.81 -32.83
N PRO A 323 8.64 -2.65 -31.82
CA PRO A 323 7.71 -3.70 -31.38
C PRO A 323 6.47 -3.10 -30.69
N PHE A 324 5.41 -3.91 -30.59
CA PHE A 324 4.16 -3.59 -29.87
C PHE A 324 3.39 -2.38 -30.41
N THR A 325 3.55 -2.06 -31.69
CA THR A 325 2.85 -0.92 -32.30
C THR A 325 1.55 -1.34 -32.99
N ASP A 326 1.34 -2.63 -33.21
CA ASP A 326 0.15 -3.16 -33.88
C ASP A 326 -1.11 -2.94 -33.04
N GLY A 327 -2.16 -2.40 -33.65
CA GLY A 327 -3.46 -2.15 -33.00
C GLY A 327 -3.49 -0.94 -32.06
N VAL A 328 -2.36 -0.28 -31.79
CA VAL A 328 -2.29 0.90 -30.92
C VAL A 328 -2.55 2.16 -31.75
N LYS A 329 -3.76 2.72 -31.65
CA LYS A 329 -4.13 3.97 -32.32
C LYS A 329 -4.37 5.08 -31.29
N PRO A 330 -3.76 6.28 -31.46
CA PRO A 330 -4.09 7.43 -30.62
C PRO A 330 -5.59 7.73 -30.66
N THR A 331 -6.18 7.99 -29.51
CA THR A 331 -7.58 8.45 -29.42
C THR A 331 -7.72 9.94 -29.78
N ALA A 332 -6.61 10.69 -29.79
CA ALA A 332 -6.56 12.07 -30.22
C ALA A 332 -5.17 12.44 -30.80
N ASN A 333 -5.15 13.41 -31.73
CA ASN A 333 -3.92 13.92 -32.36
C ASN A 333 -3.24 15.00 -31.49
N PHE A 334 -2.78 14.64 -30.29
CA PHE A 334 -1.94 15.54 -29.50
C PHE A 334 -0.49 15.39 -29.96
N THR A 335 0.03 16.41 -30.65
CA THR A 335 1.45 16.43 -31.02
C THR A 335 2.23 17.10 -29.89
N PRO A 336 3.12 16.39 -29.17
CA PRO A 336 3.99 17.03 -28.19
C PRO A 336 4.81 18.13 -28.89
N ALA A 337 4.95 19.29 -28.24
CA ALA A 337 5.68 20.43 -28.81
C ALA A 337 7.16 20.05 -29.08
N GLY A 338 7.43 19.55 -30.30
CA GLY A 338 8.70 18.97 -30.70
C GLY A 338 8.68 18.28 -32.07
N ALA A 339 7.51 17.85 -32.58
CA ALA A 339 7.39 17.32 -33.95
C ALA A 339 6.86 18.40 -34.91
N SER A 340 7.60 18.65 -36.00
CA SER A 340 7.23 19.62 -37.03
C SER A 340 6.29 18.98 -38.08
N SER A 341 5.17 19.62 -38.40
CA SER A 341 4.88 20.13 -39.77
C SER A 341 3.42 20.58 -40.00
N ARG A 342 3.37 21.73 -40.69
CA ARG A 342 2.45 22.24 -41.75
C ARG A 342 0.97 22.57 -41.49
N SER A 343 0.63 23.70 -42.11
CA SER A 343 -0.58 24.51 -42.13
C SER A 343 -1.81 23.82 -42.69
N PHE A 344 -2.99 24.18 -42.17
CA PHE A 344 -4.28 23.89 -42.80
C PHE A 344 -5.28 25.06 -42.72
N ASP A 345 -6.32 24.90 -43.54
CA ASP A 345 -6.91 25.83 -44.51
C ASP A 345 -8.05 26.73 -43.95
N ALA A 346 -8.28 27.87 -44.61
CA ALA A 346 -9.09 29.00 -44.15
C ALA A 346 -10.60 28.89 -44.46
N SER A 347 -11.09 27.76 -44.96
CA SER A 347 -12.44 27.65 -45.55
C SER A 347 -13.56 27.16 -44.59
N LEU A 348 -13.25 26.79 -43.34
CA LEU A 348 -14.24 26.25 -42.39
C LEU A 348 -14.86 27.27 -41.40
N LYS A 349 -14.51 28.56 -41.51
CA LYS A 349 -14.94 29.60 -40.54
C LYS A 349 -16.42 30.00 -40.62
N PHE A 350 -17.10 29.78 -41.75
CA PHE A 350 -18.46 30.31 -41.97
C PHE A 350 -19.60 29.35 -41.56
N ALA A 351 -19.35 28.04 -41.41
CA ALA A 351 -20.41 27.07 -41.12
C ALA A 351 -20.71 26.87 -39.61
N MET A 352 -19.79 27.25 -38.71
CA MET A 352 -19.94 26.98 -37.27
C MET A 352 -20.55 28.13 -36.44
N MET A 353 -20.63 29.35 -36.98
CA MET A 353 -21.21 30.50 -36.25
C MET A 353 -22.73 30.41 -36.04
N GLY A 354 -23.45 29.61 -36.85
CA GLY A 354 -24.91 29.47 -36.78
C GLY A 354 -25.44 28.56 -35.66
N PHE A 355 -24.59 27.68 -35.09
CA PHE A 355 -25.06 26.65 -34.15
C PHE A 355 -25.05 27.09 -32.67
N MET A 356 -24.35 28.20 -32.34
CA MET A 356 -24.25 28.68 -30.96
C MET A 356 -25.42 29.56 -30.51
N GLY A 357 -26.20 30.14 -31.44
CA GLY A 357 -27.36 30.96 -31.11
C GLY A 357 -28.59 30.17 -30.64
N SER A 358 -28.68 28.88 -30.98
CA SER A 358 -29.88 28.05 -30.79
C SER A 358 -29.89 27.20 -29.52
N LEU A 359 -28.74 26.98 -28.86
CA LEU A 359 -28.66 26.18 -27.63
C LEU A 359 -29.04 26.96 -26.36
N ALA A 360 -28.90 28.29 -26.35
CA ALA A 360 -29.23 29.13 -25.19
C ALA A 360 -30.75 29.33 -24.99
N VAL A 361 -31.57 29.09 -26.02
CA VAL A 361 -33.03 29.35 -25.97
C VAL A 361 -33.83 28.12 -25.49
N ALA A 362 -33.29 26.91 -25.64
CA ALA A 362 -34.01 25.68 -25.26
C ALA A 362 -34.04 25.40 -23.74
N TYR A 363 -33.18 26.05 -22.95
CA TYR A 363 -33.02 25.74 -21.53
C TYR A 363 -33.91 26.57 -20.58
N LEU A 364 -34.57 27.63 -21.08
CA LEU A 364 -35.39 28.52 -20.25
C LEU A 364 -36.83 28.02 -20.01
N ALA A 365 -37.23 26.88 -20.58
CA ALA A 365 -38.63 26.44 -20.59
C ALA A 365 -38.98 25.32 -19.58
N PHE A 366 -38.03 24.79 -18.79
CA PHE A 366 -38.26 23.55 -18.03
C PHE A 366 -38.12 23.60 -16.51
N LEU A 367 -38.03 24.77 -15.87
CA LEU A 367 -37.96 24.83 -14.41
C LEU A 367 -38.79 25.98 -13.81
N LEU A 368 -39.92 25.62 -13.20
CA LEU A 368 -40.59 26.25 -12.04
C LEU A 368 -41.72 25.30 -11.55
N PRO A 369 -42.11 25.30 -10.25
CA PRO A 369 -41.59 24.35 -9.26
C PRO A 369 -42.70 23.63 -8.43
N CYS A 370 -42.35 22.54 -7.73
CA CYS A 370 -43.11 22.08 -6.56
C CYS A 370 -42.19 21.99 -5.34
N ILE A 371 -42.36 22.95 -4.44
CA ILE A 371 -41.85 23.01 -3.08
C ILE A 371 -42.91 22.37 -2.17
N GLY A 372 -42.49 21.53 -1.22
CA GLY A 372 -43.27 21.25 -0.01
C GLY A 372 -43.10 19.85 0.53
N CYS A 373 -42.25 19.68 1.54
CA CYS A 373 -42.57 19.00 2.81
C CYS A 373 -41.34 18.99 3.74
N ASP A 374 -41.48 19.69 4.86
CA ASP A 374 -40.59 19.65 6.03
C ASP A 374 -40.79 18.36 6.83
N CYS A 375 -39.70 17.73 7.30
CA CYS A 375 -39.61 17.28 8.69
C CYS A 375 -38.14 16.96 9.11
N PRO A 376 -37.71 17.30 10.33
CA PRO A 376 -36.32 17.16 10.80
C PRO A 376 -36.13 15.91 11.71
N ILE A 377 -34.94 15.30 11.72
CA ILE A 377 -34.28 14.65 12.89
C ILE A 377 -32.79 14.51 12.56
N ALA A 378 -31.96 14.75 13.59
CA ALA A 378 -30.51 14.91 13.52
C ALA A 378 -29.71 13.62 13.80
N MET A 379 -28.58 13.49 13.06
CA MET A 379 -27.25 12.98 13.47
C MET A 379 -27.01 11.44 13.67
N PRO A 380 -25.75 10.93 13.61
CA PRO A 380 -24.90 10.79 12.39
C PRO A 380 -24.12 9.44 12.32
N ILE A 381 -23.30 9.28 11.27
CA ILE A 381 -22.18 8.31 11.10
C ILE A 381 -22.56 6.88 10.67
N ASN A 382 -22.40 6.58 9.37
CA ASN A 382 -21.51 5.50 8.92
C ASN A 382 -21.14 5.67 7.44
N PHE A 383 -19.82 5.58 7.21
CA PHE A 383 -19.06 5.55 5.98
C PHE A 383 -19.82 5.14 4.71
N ILE A 384 -20.02 6.11 3.81
CA ILE A 384 -20.35 5.86 2.41
C ILE A 384 -19.01 5.82 1.65
N CYS A 385 -18.63 4.62 1.19
CA CYS A 385 -17.64 4.46 0.14
C CYS A 385 -18.22 5.08 -1.15
N PRO A 386 -17.53 6.02 -1.85
CA PRO A 386 -18.09 6.63 -3.05
C PRO A 386 -18.10 5.62 -4.19
N HIS A 387 -19.25 5.54 -4.84
CA HIS A 387 -19.67 4.58 -5.85
C HIS A 387 -18.60 4.25 -6.91
N ALA A 388 -18.13 3.00 -6.92
CA ALA A 388 -17.76 2.35 -8.16
C ALA A 388 -18.98 2.42 -9.10
N ARG A 389 -18.81 2.99 -10.29
CA ARG A 389 -19.80 2.85 -11.37
C ARG A 389 -19.81 1.36 -11.72
N LEU A 390 -20.67 0.55 -11.11
CA LEU A 390 -20.77 -0.88 -11.44
C LEU A 390 -21.14 -1.03 -12.92
N GLN A 391 -20.16 -1.20 -13.78
CA GLN A 391 -20.36 -1.53 -15.18
C GLN A 391 -20.38 -3.06 -15.30
N MET A 392 -21.42 -3.61 -15.91
CA MET A 392 -21.60 -5.06 -16.03
C MET A 392 -22.23 -5.42 -17.38
N TRP A 393 -21.63 -6.38 -18.08
CA TRP A 393 -22.22 -6.96 -19.27
C TRP A 393 -23.05 -8.19 -18.89
N LEU A 394 -24.25 -8.31 -19.45
CA LEU A 394 -25.10 -9.48 -19.27
C LEU A 394 -25.49 -10.08 -20.62
N ILE A 395 -25.65 -11.40 -20.64
CA ILE A 395 -26.14 -12.13 -21.80
C ILE A 395 -27.67 -12.14 -21.73
N ASN A 396 -28.32 -11.62 -22.75
CA ASN A 396 -29.75 -11.79 -22.93
C ASN A 396 -30.04 -13.26 -23.24
N THR A 397 -30.82 -13.93 -22.38
CA THR A 397 -31.00 -15.39 -22.46
C THR A 397 -31.73 -15.84 -23.71
N SER A 398 -32.52 -14.96 -24.35
CA SER A 398 -33.26 -15.27 -25.57
C SER A 398 -32.44 -15.06 -26.84
N SER A 399 -31.69 -13.95 -26.91
CA SER A 399 -30.92 -13.60 -28.11
C SER A 399 -29.45 -14.03 -28.08
N HIS A 400 -28.95 -14.42 -26.90
CA HIS A 400 -27.53 -14.65 -26.61
C HIS A 400 -26.62 -13.45 -26.94
N ASN A 401 -27.17 -12.22 -26.93
CA ASN A 401 -26.38 -11.00 -27.14
C ASN A 401 -25.91 -10.41 -25.81
N LEU A 402 -24.75 -9.75 -25.83
CA LEU A 402 -24.23 -9.00 -24.69
C LEU A 402 -24.80 -7.57 -24.64
N GLU A 403 -25.44 -7.26 -23.52
CA GLU A 403 -26.05 -5.96 -23.19
C GLU A 403 -25.32 -5.32 -22.01
N GLU A 404 -25.14 -4.00 -22.04
CA GLU A 404 -24.41 -3.24 -21.02
C GLU A 404 -25.35 -2.67 -19.97
N PHE A 405 -24.98 -2.78 -18.70
CA PHE A 405 -25.68 -2.17 -17.58
C PHE A 405 -24.70 -1.39 -16.71
N ILE A 406 -25.11 -0.19 -16.27
CA ILE A 406 -24.27 0.71 -15.47
C ILE A 406 -25.02 1.14 -14.20
N GLY A 407 -24.35 1.04 -13.06
CA GLY A 407 -24.81 1.61 -11.81
C GLY A 407 -25.84 0.74 -11.07
N ARG A 408 -27.01 1.32 -10.74
CA ARG A 408 -28.04 0.65 -9.93
C ARG A 408 -29.09 -0.08 -10.78
N ASP A 409 -29.08 0.10 -12.09
CA ASP A 409 -30.09 -0.42 -13.01
C ASP A 409 -29.75 -1.82 -13.54
N ILE A 410 -29.03 -2.62 -12.75
CA ILE A 410 -28.68 -4.01 -13.12
C ILE A 410 -29.90 -4.90 -12.84
N PRO A 411 -30.50 -5.55 -13.86
CA PRO A 411 -31.65 -6.42 -13.68
C PRO A 411 -31.29 -7.70 -12.92
N PRO A 412 -32.26 -8.47 -12.40
CA PRO A 412 -31.99 -9.82 -11.90
C PRO A 412 -31.37 -10.72 -12.99
N TYR A 413 -30.34 -11.47 -12.63
CA TYR A 413 -29.64 -12.38 -13.55
C TYR A 413 -29.23 -13.69 -12.86
N ALA A 414 -29.05 -14.73 -13.67
CA ALA A 414 -28.36 -15.96 -13.28
C ALA A 414 -26.85 -15.82 -13.50
N ILE A 415 -26.03 -16.53 -12.73
CA ILE A 415 -24.58 -16.52 -12.89
C ILE A 415 -24.05 -17.95 -13.07
N LEU A 416 -23.13 -18.17 -14.01
CA LEU A 416 -22.50 -19.48 -14.24
C LEU A 416 -21.11 -19.54 -13.59
N SER A 417 -20.96 -20.43 -12.61
CA SER A 417 -19.68 -20.85 -12.07
C SER A 417 -19.24 -22.14 -12.76
N HIS A 418 -18.01 -22.16 -13.28
CA HIS A 418 -17.48 -23.32 -13.99
C HIS A 418 -15.95 -23.34 -13.95
N THR A 419 -15.37 -24.48 -14.31
CA THR A 419 -13.93 -24.55 -14.56
C THR A 419 -13.63 -24.40 -16.05
N TRP A 420 -12.72 -23.51 -16.40
CA TRP A 420 -12.39 -23.25 -17.81
C TRP A 420 -11.84 -24.52 -18.47
N GLY A 421 -12.33 -24.80 -19.68
CA GLY A 421 -11.94 -25.91 -20.52
C GLY A 421 -11.33 -25.45 -21.85
N LYS A 422 -11.42 -26.30 -22.87
CA LYS A 422 -10.95 -25.98 -24.23
C LYS A 422 -12.02 -25.18 -24.98
N ASP A 423 -11.57 -24.28 -25.86
CA ASP A 423 -12.42 -23.47 -26.74
C ASP A 423 -13.52 -22.69 -26.00
N GLU A 424 -13.13 -21.91 -24.98
CA GLU A 424 -14.03 -20.98 -24.33
C GLU A 424 -14.42 -19.83 -25.26
N VAL A 425 -15.63 -19.30 -25.04
CA VAL A 425 -16.13 -18.12 -25.74
C VAL A 425 -15.62 -16.88 -25.03
N THR A 426 -14.98 -15.97 -25.75
CA THR A 426 -14.48 -14.70 -25.23
C THR A 426 -15.51 -13.58 -25.40
N PHE A 427 -15.29 -12.45 -24.72
CA PHE A 427 -16.10 -11.25 -24.92
C PHE A 427 -16.13 -10.79 -26.38
N GLN A 428 -14.97 -10.82 -27.05
CA GLN A 428 -14.83 -10.42 -28.45
C GLN A 428 -15.59 -11.35 -29.40
N ASP A 429 -15.59 -12.66 -29.12
CA ASP A 429 -16.37 -13.63 -29.91
C ASP A 429 -17.89 -13.35 -29.86
N MET A 430 -18.39 -12.85 -28.72
CA MET A 430 -19.81 -12.52 -28.52
C MET A 430 -20.19 -11.16 -29.11
N LYS A 431 -19.26 -10.19 -29.14
CA LYS A 431 -19.49 -8.84 -29.69
C LYS A 431 -19.33 -8.75 -31.20
N ASP A 432 -18.67 -9.70 -31.84
CA ASP A 432 -18.42 -9.66 -33.27
C ASP A 432 -19.72 -9.79 -34.09
N PRO A 433 -20.11 -8.78 -34.90
CA PRO A 433 -21.35 -8.82 -35.67
C PRO A 433 -21.24 -9.66 -36.95
N ARG A 434 -20.04 -10.17 -37.31
CA ARG A 434 -19.82 -10.91 -38.55
C ARG A 434 -20.44 -12.31 -38.45
N PHE A 435 -21.30 -12.64 -39.43
CA PHE A 435 -21.99 -13.94 -39.51
C PHE A 435 -21.05 -15.15 -39.37
N LEU A 436 -19.92 -15.14 -40.10
CA LEU A 436 -18.95 -16.24 -40.07
C LEU A 436 -18.32 -16.45 -38.69
N VAL A 437 -18.05 -15.36 -37.95
CA VAL A 437 -17.49 -15.44 -36.61
C VAL A 437 -18.56 -15.97 -35.65
N ARG A 438 -19.79 -15.50 -35.77
CA ARG A 438 -20.91 -16.00 -34.95
C ARG A 438 -21.19 -17.48 -35.18
N GLU A 439 -21.10 -17.97 -36.42
CA GLU A 439 -21.22 -19.40 -36.73
C GLU A 439 -20.09 -20.22 -36.09
N GLN A 440 -18.86 -19.70 -36.09
CA GLN A 440 -17.73 -20.33 -35.41
C GLN A 440 -17.89 -20.31 -33.88
N THR A 441 -18.34 -19.19 -33.30
CA THR A 441 -18.60 -19.03 -31.87
C THR A 441 -19.61 -20.06 -31.39
N ILE A 442 -20.72 -20.25 -32.11
CA ILE A 442 -21.78 -21.21 -31.74
C ILE A 442 -21.27 -22.67 -31.74
N ARG A 443 -20.23 -22.98 -32.54
CA ARG A 443 -19.60 -24.30 -32.58
C ARG A 443 -18.61 -24.56 -31.45
N LYS A 444 -18.22 -23.53 -30.70
CA LYS A 444 -17.30 -23.68 -29.56
C LYS A 444 -17.96 -24.46 -28.43
N VAL A 445 -17.19 -25.32 -27.76
CA VAL A 445 -17.67 -26.07 -26.59
C VAL A 445 -18.09 -25.12 -25.47
N GLY A 446 -17.39 -23.99 -25.28
CA GLY A 446 -17.79 -22.95 -24.32
C GLY A 446 -19.17 -22.36 -24.59
N PHE A 447 -19.60 -22.28 -25.85
CA PHE A 447 -20.93 -21.73 -26.20
C PHE A 447 -22.06 -22.65 -25.75
N VAL A 448 -21.86 -23.97 -25.81
CA VAL A 448 -22.86 -24.94 -25.34
C VAL A 448 -23.17 -24.72 -23.86
N LYS A 449 -22.15 -24.42 -23.05
CA LYS A 449 -22.32 -24.12 -21.61
C LYS A 449 -23.14 -22.85 -21.40
N ILE A 450 -22.84 -21.80 -22.18
CA ILE A 450 -23.57 -20.52 -22.15
C ILE A 450 -25.04 -20.75 -22.52
N ALA A 451 -25.30 -21.48 -23.60
CA ALA A 451 -26.66 -21.77 -24.05
C ALA A 451 -27.46 -22.59 -23.03
N LYS A 452 -26.82 -23.59 -22.40
CA LYS A 452 -27.42 -24.37 -21.31
C LYS A 452 -27.76 -23.50 -20.09
N ALA A 453 -26.82 -22.67 -19.65
CA ALA A 453 -27.05 -21.73 -18.55
C ALA A 453 -28.16 -20.71 -18.87
N CYS A 454 -28.24 -20.20 -20.10
CA CYS A 454 -29.31 -19.31 -20.54
C CYS A 454 -30.68 -20.03 -20.54
N GLY A 455 -30.72 -21.30 -20.98
CA GLY A 455 -31.93 -22.12 -20.93
C GLY A 455 -32.42 -22.37 -19.51
N LEU A 456 -31.52 -22.65 -18.55
CA LEU A 456 -31.87 -22.77 -17.13
C LEU A 456 -32.37 -21.43 -16.56
N ALA A 457 -31.72 -20.32 -16.91
CA ALA A 457 -32.13 -18.99 -16.48
C ALA A 457 -33.55 -18.66 -16.98
N GLN A 458 -33.89 -19.00 -18.23
CA GLN A 458 -35.24 -18.83 -18.78
C GLN A 458 -36.30 -19.64 -18.03
N GLN A 459 -35.99 -20.86 -17.61
CA GLN A 459 -36.90 -21.68 -16.80
C GLN A 459 -37.19 -21.06 -15.43
N GLN A 460 -36.25 -20.26 -14.92
CA GLN A 460 -36.38 -19.47 -13.68
C GLN A 460 -36.89 -18.04 -13.93
N GLU A 461 -37.44 -17.76 -15.12
CA GLU A 461 -37.97 -16.44 -15.53
C GLU A 461 -36.92 -15.31 -15.52
N LEU A 462 -35.64 -15.64 -15.63
CA LEU A 462 -34.54 -14.67 -15.69
C LEU A 462 -34.19 -14.34 -17.15
N GLN A 463 -34.29 -13.06 -17.50
CA GLN A 463 -33.99 -12.54 -18.84
C GLN A 463 -32.48 -12.46 -19.13
N TYR A 464 -31.65 -12.50 -18.08
CA TYR A 464 -30.22 -12.25 -18.18
C TYR A 464 -29.40 -13.34 -17.48
N ALA A 465 -28.25 -13.66 -18.05
CA ALA A 465 -27.25 -14.53 -17.47
C ALA A 465 -25.85 -13.87 -17.54
N TRP A 466 -24.95 -14.26 -16.64
CA TRP A 466 -23.56 -13.80 -16.63
C TRP A 466 -22.59 -14.98 -16.61
N VAL A 467 -21.51 -14.84 -17.38
CA VAL A 467 -20.42 -15.82 -17.48
C VAL A 467 -19.09 -15.08 -17.61
N ASP A 468 -18.12 -15.38 -16.75
CA ASP A 468 -16.82 -14.70 -16.64
C ASP A 468 -15.93 -14.79 -17.90
N THR A 469 -16.14 -15.82 -18.73
CA THR A 469 -15.40 -16.02 -19.98
C THR A 469 -15.74 -14.97 -21.03
N CYS A 470 -17.01 -14.56 -21.11
CA CYS A 470 -17.52 -13.70 -22.17
C CYS A 470 -18.25 -12.43 -21.72
N CYS A 471 -18.50 -12.23 -20.42
CA CYS A 471 -19.12 -11.01 -19.87
C CYS A 471 -18.11 -10.02 -19.27
N ILE A 472 -16.81 -10.30 -19.43
CA ILE A 472 -15.72 -9.42 -19.03
C ILE A 472 -14.83 -9.22 -20.25
N ASP A 473 -14.64 -7.97 -20.67
CA ASP A 473 -13.64 -7.63 -21.67
C ASP A 473 -12.23 -7.71 -21.08
N LYS A 474 -11.64 -8.91 -21.13
CA LYS A 474 -10.27 -9.16 -20.66
C LYS A 474 -9.19 -8.42 -21.47
N SER A 475 -9.54 -7.80 -22.60
CA SER A 475 -8.62 -6.94 -23.36
C SER A 475 -8.58 -5.51 -22.81
N SER A 476 -9.67 -5.08 -22.16
CA SER A 476 -9.74 -3.86 -21.38
C SER A 476 -9.28 -4.20 -19.96
N SER A 477 -8.06 -3.78 -19.64
CA SER A 477 -7.58 -3.93 -18.28
C SER A 477 -8.57 -3.25 -17.31
N ALA A 478 -9.07 -2.05 -17.62
CA ALA A 478 -9.86 -1.25 -16.67
C ALA A 478 -11.11 -2.01 -16.25
N GLU A 479 -11.74 -2.64 -17.24
CA GLU A 479 -12.87 -3.53 -17.03
C GLU A 479 -12.46 -4.81 -16.29
N LEU A 480 -11.33 -5.43 -16.60
CA LEU A 480 -10.82 -6.61 -15.88
C LEU A 480 -10.56 -6.33 -14.39
N THR A 481 -9.93 -5.20 -14.07
CA THR A 481 -9.66 -4.79 -12.68
C THR A 481 -10.94 -4.46 -11.94
N GLU A 482 -11.86 -3.71 -12.57
CA GLU A 482 -13.17 -3.44 -11.99
C GLU A 482 -13.96 -4.72 -11.76
N ALA A 483 -13.92 -5.64 -12.73
CA ALA A 483 -14.59 -6.92 -12.67
C ALA A 483 -14.07 -7.80 -11.54
N ILE A 484 -12.75 -7.92 -11.38
CA ILE A 484 -12.15 -8.71 -10.28
C ILE A 484 -12.50 -8.11 -8.91
N ASN A 485 -12.43 -6.78 -8.75
CA ASN A 485 -12.84 -6.12 -7.50
C ASN A 485 -14.36 -6.21 -7.24
N SER A 486 -15.16 -6.44 -8.28
CA SER A 486 -16.62 -6.52 -8.20
C SER A 486 -17.16 -7.95 -8.19
N MET A 487 -16.34 -8.96 -8.53
CA MET A 487 -16.77 -10.34 -8.80
C MET A 487 -17.56 -10.93 -7.62
N PHE A 488 -17.04 -10.79 -6.40
CA PHE A 488 -17.75 -11.24 -5.19
C PHE A 488 -19.14 -10.62 -5.06
N LYS A 489 -19.27 -9.31 -5.35
CA LYS A 489 -20.55 -8.60 -5.29
C LYS A 489 -21.50 -9.04 -6.40
N TRP A 490 -20.98 -9.39 -7.58
CA TRP A 490 -21.80 -9.93 -8.66
C TRP A 490 -22.35 -11.31 -8.30
N TYR A 491 -21.51 -12.23 -7.84
CA TYR A 491 -21.97 -13.52 -7.33
C TYR A 491 -22.96 -13.37 -6.17
N GLN A 492 -22.72 -12.43 -5.24
CA GLN A 492 -23.63 -12.16 -4.13
C GLN A 492 -25.00 -11.62 -4.55
N ARG A 493 -25.07 -10.87 -5.67
CA ARG A 493 -26.29 -10.24 -6.18
C ARG A 493 -27.04 -11.08 -7.20
N ALA A 494 -26.40 -12.11 -7.76
CA ALA A 494 -27.06 -13.04 -8.65
C ALA A 494 -28.29 -13.66 -7.98
N ALA A 495 -29.36 -13.84 -8.75
CA ALA A 495 -30.58 -14.49 -8.27
C ALA A 495 -30.31 -15.97 -7.98
N ILE A 496 -29.49 -16.60 -8.83
CA ILE A 496 -29.07 -18.00 -8.72
C ILE A 496 -27.69 -18.18 -9.34
N CYS A 497 -26.87 -19.06 -8.75
CA CYS A 497 -25.61 -19.51 -9.31
C CYS A 497 -25.72 -20.96 -9.79
N TYR A 498 -25.39 -21.21 -11.05
CA TYR A 498 -25.27 -22.56 -11.59
C TYR A 498 -23.80 -22.98 -11.51
N ALA A 499 -23.48 -23.99 -10.71
CA ALA A 499 -22.15 -24.56 -10.62
C ALA A 499 -22.08 -25.82 -11.50
N TRP A 500 -21.45 -25.71 -12.67
CA TRP A 500 -21.32 -26.83 -13.60
C TRP A 500 -20.01 -27.60 -13.37
N LEU A 501 -20.15 -28.87 -13.00
CA LEU A 501 -19.07 -29.79 -12.65
C LEU A 501 -18.74 -30.66 -13.87
N SER A 502 -17.82 -30.18 -14.71
CA SER A 502 -17.51 -30.83 -16.00
C SER A 502 -16.91 -32.23 -15.88
N ASP A 503 -16.39 -32.59 -14.70
CA ASP A 503 -15.74 -33.86 -14.39
C ASP A 503 -16.61 -34.80 -13.54
N LEU A 504 -17.75 -34.37 -13.02
CA LEU A 504 -18.68 -35.24 -12.27
C LEU A 504 -19.44 -36.17 -13.24
N ASP A 505 -19.44 -37.46 -12.96
CA ASP A 505 -20.22 -38.45 -13.72
C ASP A 505 -21.69 -38.44 -13.26
N PRO A 506 -22.69 -38.56 -14.17
CA PRO A 506 -24.10 -38.61 -13.78
C PRO A 506 -24.48 -39.77 -12.87
N SER A 507 -23.65 -40.81 -12.81
CA SER A 507 -23.83 -41.97 -11.92
C SER A 507 -23.15 -41.84 -10.55
N ALA A 508 -22.56 -40.68 -10.26
CA ALA A 508 -21.85 -40.43 -9.01
C ALA A 508 -22.76 -40.54 -7.78
N ASP A 509 -22.23 -41.14 -6.70
CA ASP A 509 -22.94 -41.29 -5.43
C ASP A 509 -22.57 -40.17 -4.44
N ILE A 510 -23.34 -39.08 -4.50
CA ILE A 510 -23.13 -37.87 -3.70
C ILE A 510 -23.57 -38.04 -2.25
N ASP A 511 -24.44 -39.01 -1.95
CA ASP A 511 -24.89 -39.26 -0.59
C ASP A 511 -23.78 -39.87 0.26
N SER A 512 -22.72 -40.39 -0.35
CA SER A 512 -21.56 -40.96 0.36
C SER A 512 -20.52 -39.92 0.82
N ASP A 513 -20.62 -38.66 0.39
CA ASP A 513 -19.57 -37.62 0.50
C ASP A 513 -19.39 -36.97 1.89
N PHE A 514 -19.86 -37.62 2.96
CA PHE A 514 -19.79 -37.07 4.32
C PHE A 514 -18.37 -36.99 4.92
N ASP A 515 -17.40 -37.69 4.34
CA ASP A 515 -15.98 -37.62 4.71
C ASP A 515 -15.14 -36.74 3.76
N GLY A 516 -15.75 -36.26 2.68
CA GLY A 516 -15.15 -35.43 1.62
C GLY A 516 -14.26 -36.19 0.63
N GLY A 517 -14.30 -37.52 0.61
CA GLY A 517 -13.53 -38.37 -0.30
C GLY A 517 -14.32 -38.97 -1.47
N GLY A 518 -15.63 -38.74 -1.53
CA GLY A 518 -16.51 -39.23 -2.60
C GLY A 518 -16.43 -38.39 -3.88
N ASP A 519 -17.30 -38.71 -4.83
CA ASP A 519 -17.22 -38.24 -6.21
C ASP A 519 -17.37 -36.71 -6.33
N LEU A 520 -18.18 -36.08 -5.47
CA LEU A 520 -18.34 -34.62 -5.46
C LEU A 520 -17.05 -33.94 -4.99
N GLY A 521 -16.41 -34.47 -3.94
CA GLY A 521 -15.19 -33.92 -3.37
C GLY A 521 -13.99 -33.96 -4.31
N GLN A 522 -13.98 -34.91 -5.25
CA GLN A 522 -12.91 -35.08 -6.25
C GLN A 522 -13.03 -34.15 -7.46
N CYS A 523 -14.16 -33.45 -7.61
CA CYS A 523 -14.35 -32.52 -8.71
C CYS A 523 -13.34 -31.37 -8.64
N ARG A 524 -12.69 -31.09 -9.77
CA ARG A 524 -11.73 -29.98 -9.96
C ARG A 524 -12.30 -28.65 -9.52
N TRP A 525 -13.62 -28.47 -9.59
CA TRP A 525 -14.26 -27.24 -9.14
C TRP A 525 -13.93 -26.88 -7.69
N PHE A 526 -13.83 -27.86 -6.78
CA PHE A 526 -13.52 -27.58 -5.36
C PHE A 526 -12.04 -27.25 -5.10
N THR A 527 -11.15 -27.60 -6.03
CA THR A 527 -9.72 -27.33 -5.92
C THR A 527 -9.31 -25.98 -6.52
N ARG A 528 -10.19 -25.26 -7.21
CA ARG A 528 -9.85 -23.95 -7.82
C ARG A 528 -9.94 -22.81 -6.80
N GLY A 529 -9.04 -21.83 -6.91
CA GLY A 529 -9.03 -20.65 -6.03
C GLY A 529 -10.26 -19.76 -6.19
N TRP A 530 -10.65 -19.43 -7.43
CA TRP A 530 -11.76 -18.53 -7.73
C TRP A 530 -13.13 -19.09 -7.33
N THR A 531 -13.34 -20.40 -7.45
CA THR A 531 -14.62 -21.06 -7.12
C THR A 531 -14.97 -20.98 -5.64
N LEU A 532 -14.00 -20.67 -4.76
CA LEU A 532 -14.25 -20.44 -3.34
C LEU A 532 -15.24 -19.28 -3.11
N GLN A 533 -14.99 -18.13 -3.72
CA GLN A 533 -15.94 -17.01 -3.61
C GLN A 533 -17.24 -17.27 -4.38
N GLU A 534 -17.19 -18.06 -5.44
CA GLU A 534 -18.37 -18.47 -6.22
C GLU A 534 -19.28 -19.43 -5.42
N LEU A 535 -18.73 -20.14 -4.44
CA LEU A 535 -19.49 -20.93 -3.47
C LEU A 535 -20.09 -20.07 -2.34
N ILE A 536 -19.25 -19.21 -1.76
CA ILE A 536 -19.57 -18.45 -0.54
C ILE A 536 -20.50 -17.27 -0.84
N ALA A 537 -20.25 -16.52 -1.91
CA ALA A 537 -20.90 -15.25 -2.16
C ALA A 537 -22.39 -15.37 -2.54
N PRO A 538 -22.79 -16.26 -3.48
CA PRO A 538 -24.20 -16.37 -3.88
C PRO A 538 -25.08 -16.86 -2.76
N LYS A 539 -26.35 -16.46 -2.80
CA LYS A 539 -27.35 -16.96 -1.85
C LYS A 539 -27.73 -18.40 -2.16
N GLU A 540 -28.10 -18.63 -3.41
CA GLU A 540 -28.48 -19.93 -3.96
C GLU A 540 -27.42 -20.42 -4.94
N VAL A 541 -27.05 -21.70 -4.83
CA VAL A 541 -26.19 -22.38 -5.79
C VAL A 541 -26.82 -23.73 -6.10
N GLU A 542 -26.96 -24.05 -7.38
CA GLU A 542 -27.36 -25.36 -7.88
C GLU A 542 -26.16 -26.02 -8.56
N PHE A 543 -25.87 -27.26 -8.17
CA PHE A 543 -24.79 -28.05 -8.73
C PHE A 543 -25.33 -28.93 -9.85
N TYR A 544 -24.63 -28.94 -10.98
CA TYR A 544 -24.97 -29.72 -12.16
C TYR A 544 -23.78 -30.61 -12.55
N ASP A 545 -24.07 -31.85 -12.94
CA ASP A 545 -23.06 -32.77 -13.47
C ASP A 545 -22.62 -32.39 -14.90
N ARG A 546 -21.75 -33.20 -15.51
CA ARG A 546 -21.26 -32.96 -16.88
C ARG A 546 -22.36 -32.91 -17.95
N ASP A 547 -23.50 -33.58 -17.72
CA ASP A 547 -24.63 -33.70 -18.64
C ASP A 547 -25.75 -32.69 -18.33
N TRP A 548 -25.53 -31.79 -17.36
CA TRP A 548 -26.48 -30.81 -16.87
C TRP A 548 -27.69 -31.41 -16.14
N ASN A 549 -27.53 -32.56 -15.50
CA ASN A 549 -28.52 -33.04 -14.53
C ASN A 549 -28.30 -32.34 -13.19
N LEU A 550 -29.40 -31.93 -12.55
CA LEU A 550 -29.35 -31.30 -11.23
C LEU A 550 -28.90 -32.33 -10.19
N VAL A 551 -27.78 -32.05 -9.54
CA VAL A 551 -27.20 -32.88 -8.48
C VAL A 551 -27.78 -32.49 -7.13
N GLY A 552 -27.90 -31.20 -6.87
CA GLY A 552 -28.47 -30.69 -5.63
C GLY A 552 -28.22 -29.19 -5.45
N CYS A 553 -28.83 -28.61 -4.42
CA CYS A 553 -28.65 -27.21 -4.06
C CYS A 553 -27.73 -27.06 -2.85
N LYS A 554 -27.05 -25.91 -2.74
CA LYS A 554 -26.14 -25.60 -1.63
C LYS A 554 -26.79 -25.79 -0.26
N SER A 555 -28.05 -25.41 -0.11
CA SER A 555 -28.80 -25.54 1.14
C SER A 555 -29.08 -27.01 1.51
N GLY A 556 -29.23 -27.90 0.52
CA GLY A 556 -29.40 -29.33 0.72
C GLY A 556 -28.08 -30.09 0.94
N LEU A 557 -26.96 -29.57 0.44
CA LEU A 557 -25.64 -30.22 0.47
C LEU A 557 -24.68 -29.63 1.52
N VAL A 558 -25.18 -28.91 2.53
CA VAL A 558 -24.34 -28.19 3.51
C VAL A 558 -23.34 -29.11 4.22
N ASP A 559 -23.74 -30.34 4.57
CA ASP A 559 -22.87 -31.27 5.29
C ASP A 559 -21.75 -31.83 4.41
N GLN A 560 -22.06 -32.23 3.18
CA GLN A 560 -21.08 -32.67 2.18
C GLN A 560 -20.12 -31.52 1.82
N LEU A 561 -20.66 -30.33 1.53
CA LEU A 561 -19.86 -29.15 1.22
C LEU A 561 -18.94 -28.75 2.39
N HIS A 562 -19.42 -28.87 3.63
CA HIS A 562 -18.59 -28.67 4.82
C HIS A 562 -17.47 -29.72 4.91
N ALA A 563 -17.77 -31.00 4.64
CA ALA A 563 -16.76 -32.06 4.66
C ALA A 563 -15.65 -31.82 3.63
N ILE A 564 -16.02 -31.46 2.40
CA ILE A 564 -15.11 -31.18 1.28
C ILE A 564 -14.27 -29.91 1.54
N THR A 565 -14.95 -28.79 1.80
CA THR A 565 -14.31 -27.46 1.81
C THR A 565 -13.82 -26.99 3.17
N ALA A 566 -14.28 -27.63 4.24
CA ALA A 566 -14.10 -27.19 5.63
C ALA A 566 -14.69 -25.81 5.97
N ILE A 567 -15.47 -25.22 5.08
CA ILE A 567 -16.19 -23.96 5.34
C ILE A 567 -17.27 -24.23 6.38
N ALA A 568 -17.41 -23.34 7.36
CA ALA A 568 -18.38 -23.52 8.43
C ALA A 568 -19.82 -23.61 7.89
N ARG A 569 -20.63 -24.52 8.46
CA ARG A 569 -22.01 -24.79 8.02
C ARG A 569 -22.90 -23.55 8.03
N ASP A 570 -22.69 -22.65 8.99
CA ASP A 570 -23.44 -21.39 9.10
C ASP A 570 -23.08 -20.37 8.00
N VAL A 571 -21.84 -20.41 7.50
CA VAL A 571 -21.39 -19.64 6.33
C VAL A 571 -22.01 -20.23 5.05
N LEU A 572 -21.98 -21.55 4.86
CA LEU A 572 -22.58 -22.24 3.70
C LEU A 572 -24.11 -22.09 3.65
N GLY A 573 -24.77 -22.15 4.81
CA GLY A 573 -26.21 -21.92 4.97
C GLY A 573 -26.62 -20.44 4.85
N ASN A 574 -25.73 -19.58 4.34
CA ASN A 574 -26.03 -18.21 3.93
C ASN A 574 -26.54 -17.29 5.05
N ARG A 575 -26.09 -17.50 6.28
CA ARG A 575 -26.28 -16.51 7.34
C ARG A 575 -25.27 -15.39 7.11
N HIS A 576 -25.66 -14.31 6.41
CA HIS A 576 -24.75 -13.20 6.04
C HIS A 576 -23.84 -12.68 7.17
N ARG A 577 -24.26 -12.77 8.43
CA ARG A 577 -23.43 -12.40 9.60
C ARG A 577 -22.32 -13.39 9.91
N ALA A 578 -22.45 -14.66 9.56
CA ALA A 578 -21.47 -15.71 9.83
C ALA A 578 -20.12 -15.44 9.15
N LEU A 579 -20.13 -15.02 7.87
CA LEU A 579 -18.90 -14.66 7.15
C LEU A 579 -18.19 -13.44 7.78
N LEU A 580 -18.95 -12.46 8.28
CA LEU A 580 -18.40 -11.29 8.99
C LEU A 580 -17.80 -11.66 10.35
N HIS A 581 -18.28 -12.73 10.98
CA HIS A 581 -17.82 -13.21 12.29
C HIS A 581 -16.77 -14.33 12.23
N ALA A 582 -16.41 -14.81 11.04
CA ALA A 582 -15.29 -15.73 10.85
C ALA A 582 -13.98 -14.94 10.94
N CYS A 583 -13.01 -15.47 11.69
CA CYS A 583 -11.72 -14.80 11.85
C CYS A 583 -10.84 -14.93 10.60
N VAL A 584 -9.76 -14.15 10.54
CA VAL A 584 -8.83 -14.15 9.40
C VAL A 584 -8.25 -15.55 9.16
N ALA A 585 -7.80 -16.25 10.21
CA ALA A 585 -7.25 -17.60 10.06
C ALA A 585 -8.27 -18.60 9.50
N GLU A 586 -9.54 -18.52 9.92
CA GLU A 586 -10.60 -19.38 9.38
C GLU A 586 -10.79 -19.12 7.88
N LYS A 587 -10.94 -17.85 7.50
CA LYS A 587 -11.11 -17.45 6.09
C LYS A 587 -9.94 -17.87 5.20
N MET A 588 -8.70 -17.66 5.67
CA MET A 588 -7.50 -18.10 4.96
C MET A 588 -7.45 -19.62 4.82
N SER A 589 -7.82 -20.36 5.87
CA SER A 589 -7.79 -21.83 5.85
C SER A 589 -8.74 -22.45 4.82
N TRP A 590 -9.81 -21.76 4.44
CA TRP A 590 -10.69 -22.22 3.37
C TRP A 590 -9.96 -22.21 2.03
N ALA A 591 -9.03 -21.28 1.81
CA ALA A 591 -8.26 -21.19 0.58
C ALA A 591 -7.10 -22.21 0.51
N ALA A 592 -6.74 -22.84 1.62
CA ALA A 592 -5.68 -23.85 1.66
C ALA A 592 -5.99 -25.05 0.74
N GLY A 593 -4.98 -25.53 0.04
CA GLY A 593 -5.04 -26.64 -0.93
C GLY A 593 -5.74 -26.29 -2.24
N ARG A 594 -6.04 -25.01 -2.49
CA ARG A 594 -6.63 -24.55 -3.76
C ARG A 594 -5.56 -24.05 -4.71
N GLU A 595 -5.78 -24.32 -5.99
CA GLU A 595 -4.88 -24.01 -7.09
C GLU A 595 -5.40 -22.84 -7.93
N THR A 596 -4.47 -21.99 -8.34
CA THR A 596 -4.70 -20.89 -9.28
C THR A 596 -3.78 -21.02 -10.49
N THR A 597 -4.20 -20.48 -11.63
CA THR A 597 -3.39 -20.53 -12.85
C THR A 597 -2.25 -19.50 -12.81
N ARG A 598 -2.53 -18.31 -12.27
CA ARG A 598 -1.52 -17.30 -11.96
C ARG A 598 -1.25 -17.31 -10.47
N VAL A 599 0.00 -17.09 -10.05
CA VAL A 599 0.38 -17.12 -8.63
C VAL A 599 -0.33 -15.99 -7.87
N GLU A 600 -0.49 -14.82 -8.49
CA GLU A 600 -1.14 -13.65 -7.88
C GLU A 600 -2.63 -13.86 -7.62
N ASP A 601 -3.29 -14.71 -8.43
CA ASP A 601 -4.71 -15.01 -8.26
C ASP A 601 -5.00 -15.71 -6.92
N ALA A 602 -4.00 -16.33 -6.29
CA ALA A 602 -4.13 -16.90 -4.95
C ALA A 602 -4.44 -15.81 -3.89
N ALA A 603 -4.04 -14.57 -4.16
CA ALA A 603 -4.42 -13.41 -3.37
C ALA A 603 -5.74 -12.80 -3.87
N TYR A 604 -5.86 -12.58 -5.19
CA TYR A 604 -6.99 -11.85 -5.75
C TYR A 604 -8.33 -12.57 -5.57
N CYS A 605 -8.35 -13.91 -5.57
CA CYS A 605 -9.58 -14.68 -5.34
C CYS A 605 -10.12 -14.55 -3.90
N LEU A 606 -9.33 -14.01 -2.96
CA LEU A 606 -9.71 -13.83 -1.56
C LEU A 606 -10.19 -12.41 -1.23
N MET A 607 -9.94 -11.44 -2.12
CA MET A 607 -10.28 -10.03 -1.90
C MET A 607 -11.74 -9.85 -1.48
N GLY A 608 -12.68 -10.50 -2.19
CA GLY A 608 -14.11 -10.44 -1.87
C GLY A 608 -14.50 -11.03 -0.52
N ILE A 609 -13.82 -12.10 -0.09
CA ILE A 609 -14.07 -12.81 1.18
C ILE A 609 -13.62 -11.94 2.38
N PHE A 610 -12.56 -11.16 2.18
CA PHE A 610 -12.05 -10.20 3.16
C PHE A 610 -12.67 -8.81 3.03
N GLY A 611 -13.34 -8.50 1.92
CA GLY A 611 -13.91 -7.17 1.66
C GLY A 611 -12.89 -6.13 1.21
N ILE A 612 -11.73 -6.56 0.73
CA ILE A 612 -10.59 -5.72 0.36
C ILE A 612 -10.66 -5.33 -1.12
N ASN A 613 -10.25 -4.11 -1.42
CA ASN A 613 -9.99 -3.68 -2.80
C ASN A 613 -8.51 -3.32 -2.92
N MET A 614 -7.83 -3.89 -3.91
CA MET A 614 -6.42 -3.62 -4.18
C MET A 614 -6.15 -3.67 -5.70
N PRO A 615 -5.20 -2.87 -6.22
CA PRO A 615 -4.81 -2.94 -7.63
C PRO A 615 -4.30 -4.32 -8.04
N LEU A 616 -4.47 -4.70 -9.30
CA LEU A 616 -3.94 -5.97 -9.82
C LEU A 616 -2.59 -5.74 -10.50
N PHE A 617 -1.57 -6.47 -10.08
CA PHE A 617 -0.22 -6.43 -10.66
C PHE A 617 0.24 -7.84 -11.04
N TYR A 618 -0.24 -8.33 -12.18
CA TYR A 618 0.27 -9.60 -12.71
C TYR A 618 1.78 -9.49 -13.05
N GLY A 619 2.56 -10.48 -12.60
CA GLY A 619 4.02 -10.48 -12.61
C GLY A 619 4.68 -10.06 -11.28
N GLU A 620 3.89 -9.82 -10.22
CA GLU A 620 4.41 -9.55 -8.87
C GLU A 620 4.67 -10.82 -8.04
N GLU A 621 4.27 -11.99 -8.54
CA GLU A 621 4.47 -13.31 -7.92
C GLU A 621 3.88 -13.36 -6.49
N GLU A 622 4.57 -13.95 -5.51
CA GLU A 622 4.08 -14.14 -4.13
C GLU A 622 3.88 -12.81 -3.38
N LYS A 623 4.38 -11.68 -3.90
CA LYS A 623 4.17 -10.35 -3.30
C LYS A 623 2.71 -9.94 -3.29
N ALA A 624 1.90 -10.47 -4.21
CA ALA A 624 0.46 -10.23 -4.23
C ALA A 624 -0.20 -10.68 -2.92
N PHE A 625 0.19 -11.86 -2.39
CA PHE A 625 -0.33 -12.42 -1.15
C PHE A 625 0.14 -11.63 0.08
N GLN A 626 1.38 -11.14 0.07
CA GLN A 626 1.87 -10.22 1.11
C GLN A 626 1.10 -8.89 1.10
N ARG A 627 0.80 -8.34 -0.07
CA ARG A 627 -0.04 -7.14 -0.20
C ARG A 627 -1.45 -7.38 0.33
N LEU A 628 -2.06 -8.52 0.03
CA LEU A 628 -3.37 -8.88 0.59
C LEU A 628 -3.33 -8.85 2.14
N GLN A 629 -2.34 -9.50 2.76
CA GLN A 629 -2.20 -9.48 4.23
C GLN A 629 -1.99 -8.06 4.77
N ASN A 630 -1.21 -7.22 4.07
CA ASN A 630 -1.03 -5.82 4.46
C ASN A 630 -2.34 -5.02 4.39
N GLU A 631 -3.17 -5.22 3.38
CA GLU A 631 -4.49 -4.57 3.30
C GLU A 631 -5.45 -5.11 4.38
N ILE A 632 -5.41 -6.42 4.71
CA ILE A 632 -6.15 -6.96 5.86
C ILE A 632 -5.73 -6.27 7.16
N LEU A 633 -4.43 -6.08 7.39
CA LEU A 633 -3.92 -5.40 8.58
C LEU A 633 -4.32 -3.93 8.67
N ARG A 634 -4.62 -3.27 7.55
CA ARG A 634 -5.11 -1.88 7.53
C ARG A 634 -6.57 -1.77 7.94
N GLU A 635 -7.37 -2.80 7.68
CA GLU A 635 -8.81 -2.79 7.91
C GLU A 635 -9.25 -3.63 9.12
N SER A 636 -8.36 -4.46 9.68
CA SER A 636 -8.68 -5.41 10.74
C SER A 636 -7.59 -5.53 11.81
N ASP A 637 -8.02 -5.52 13.08
CA ASP A 637 -7.20 -5.82 14.26
C ASP A 637 -7.23 -7.32 14.66
N ASP A 638 -7.70 -8.20 13.76
CA ASP A 638 -7.79 -9.63 14.02
C ASP A 638 -6.40 -10.31 14.04
N ALA A 639 -5.88 -10.55 15.25
CA ALA A 639 -4.58 -11.18 15.48
C ALA A 639 -4.46 -12.61 14.94
N THR A 640 -5.55 -13.25 14.51
CA THR A 640 -5.47 -14.57 13.86
C THR A 640 -4.80 -14.53 12.51
N ILE A 641 -4.55 -13.36 11.92
CA ILE A 641 -3.66 -13.22 10.75
C ILE A 641 -2.25 -13.75 10.99
N PHE A 642 -1.79 -13.78 12.25
CA PHE A 642 -0.50 -14.34 12.61
C PHE A 642 -0.56 -15.84 12.93
N ALA A 643 -1.76 -16.41 13.13
CA ALA A 643 -1.95 -17.80 13.48
C ALA A 643 -1.91 -18.67 12.21
N TRP A 644 -0.71 -19.05 11.80
CA TRP A 644 -0.46 -19.96 10.68
C TRP A 644 0.68 -20.93 11.06
N GLU A 645 0.76 -22.11 10.47
CA GLU A 645 1.80 -23.12 10.68
C GLU A 645 2.43 -23.54 9.35
N ARG A 646 3.75 -23.59 9.29
CA ARG A 646 4.47 -24.07 8.11
C ARG A 646 4.40 -25.59 8.05
N ALA A 647 3.95 -26.11 6.91
CA ALA A 647 4.07 -27.53 6.62
C ALA A 647 5.56 -27.93 6.54
N LEU A 648 6.01 -28.85 7.41
CA LEU A 648 7.40 -29.31 7.54
C LEU A 648 7.99 -30.00 6.29
N HIS A 649 7.26 -30.05 5.17
CA HIS A 649 7.64 -30.78 3.96
C HIS A 649 8.18 -29.91 2.81
N GLY A 650 8.37 -28.60 3.01
CA GLY A 650 8.93 -27.68 2.01
C GLY A 650 10.30 -27.10 2.40
N PRO A 651 11.12 -26.64 1.42
CA PRO A 651 12.34 -25.88 1.71
C PRO A 651 12.00 -24.64 2.54
N PRO A 652 12.90 -24.15 3.41
CA PRO A 652 12.65 -22.93 4.19
C PRO A 652 12.43 -21.73 3.26
N PRO A 653 11.61 -20.73 3.66
CA PRO A 653 11.55 -19.44 3.00
C PRO A 653 12.93 -18.85 2.80
N ASP A 654 13.10 -18.03 1.76
CA ASP A 654 14.27 -17.14 1.62
C ASP A 654 14.45 -16.22 2.84
N GLN A 655 13.38 -16.05 3.64
CA GLN A 655 13.30 -15.23 4.84
C GLN A 655 13.31 -16.04 6.15
N CYS A 656 13.63 -17.33 6.15
CA CYS A 656 13.82 -18.08 7.40
C CYS A 656 15.28 -18.44 7.61
N PHE A 657 15.66 -18.59 8.88
CA PHE A 657 16.99 -19.06 9.23
C PHE A 657 16.92 -20.00 10.44
N PHE A 658 17.89 -20.92 10.49
CA PHE A 658 18.04 -21.87 11.57
C PHE A 658 19.24 -21.49 12.43
N ASP A 659 19.06 -21.51 13.74
CA ASP A 659 20.14 -21.30 14.70
C ASP A 659 19.96 -22.26 15.89
N ASN A 660 20.97 -23.08 16.17
CA ASN A 660 20.96 -24.08 17.25
C ASN A 660 19.69 -24.96 17.33
N GLY A 661 19.16 -25.38 16.18
CA GLY A 661 17.95 -26.22 16.11
C GLY A 661 16.63 -25.46 16.29
N ARG A 662 16.66 -24.13 16.41
CA ARG A 662 15.48 -23.26 16.42
C ARG A 662 15.24 -22.70 15.02
N ASN A 663 13.97 -22.57 14.63
CA ASN A 663 13.56 -21.99 13.35
C ASN A 663 12.88 -20.63 13.58
N PHE A 664 13.33 -19.64 12.82
CA PHE A 664 12.90 -18.25 12.92
C PHE A 664 12.46 -17.73 11.57
N GLY A 665 11.41 -16.90 11.55
CA GLY A 665 10.86 -16.35 10.32
C GLY A 665 10.12 -15.04 10.50
N GLY A 666 9.63 -14.52 9.36
CA GLY A 666 8.70 -13.41 9.34
C GLY A 666 7.38 -13.76 10.05
N VAL A 667 6.60 -12.73 10.39
CA VAL A 667 5.32 -12.92 11.10
C VAL A 667 4.14 -13.16 10.15
N LEU A 668 4.25 -12.77 8.88
CA LEU A 668 3.21 -12.97 7.86
C LEU A 668 3.45 -14.28 7.09
N ALA A 669 2.36 -14.91 6.67
CA ALA A 669 2.39 -16.16 5.92
C ALA A 669 2.88 -15.93 4.48
N GLU A 670 3.35 -16.98 3.83
CA GLU A 670 3.73 -16.93 2.40
C GLU A 670 2.55 -17.28 1.50
N SER A 671 1.63 -18.10 1.99
CA SER A 671 0.45 -18.54 1.24
C SER A 671 -0.73 -18.86 2.18
N ALA A 672 -1.90 -19.08 1.59
CA ALA A 672 -3.06 -19.56 2.34
C ALA A 672 -2.86 -20.98 2.92
N ASP A 673 -1.96 -21.78 2.34
CA ASP A 673 -1.68 -23.14 2.80
C ASP A 673 -1.06 -23.16 4.21
N ASP A 674 -0.36 -22.10 4.59
CA ASP A 674 0.17 -21.96 5.96
C ASP A 674 -0.98 -21.90 7.00
N PHE A 675 -2.21 -21.60 6.59
CA PHE A 675 -3.38 -21.62 7.48
C PHE A 675 -4.11 -22.98 7.49
N ALA A 676 -3.60 -24.01 6.81
CA ALA A 676 -4.24 -25.32 6.70
C ALA A 676 -4.49 -25.99 8.06
N VAL A 677 -3.69 -25.71 9.09
CA VAL A 677 -3.91 -26.21 10.47
C VAL A 677 -5.29 -25.82 11.01
N HIS A 678 -5.85 -24.72 10.53
CA HIS A 678 -7.18 -24.26 10.97
C HIS A 678 -8.33 -24.95 10.22
N ARG A 679 -8.04 -25.76 9.20
CA ARG A 679 -9.04 -26.52 8.43
C ARG A 679 -9.73 -27.56 9.33
N ARG A 680 -11.06 -27.62 9.28
CA ARG A 680 -11.92 -28.55 10.05
C ARG A 680 -11.78 -28.43 11.58
N GLN A 681 -11.20 -27.34 12.07
CA GLN A 681 -11.08 -27.09 13.51
C GLN A 681 -12.30 -26.33 14.05
N ARG A 682 -12.47 -26.34 15.37
CA ARG A 682 -13.47 -25.48 16.02
C ARG A 682 -13.17 -24.01 15.81
N LYS A 683 -14.23 -23.20 15.86
CA LYS A 683 -14.16 -21.74 15.78
C LYS A 683 -13.14 -21.18 16.77
N ILE A 684 -12.35 -20.21 16.31
CA ILE A 684 -11.44 -19.47 17.17
C ILE A 684 -12.24 -18.33 17.81
N TYR A 685 -12.32 -18.35 19.14
CA TYR A 685 -12.91 -17.25 19.89
C TYR A 685 -11.85 -16.21 20.21
N PRO A 686 -12.18 -14.91 20.18
CA PRO A 686 -11.28 -13.86 20.63
C PRO A 686 -10.77 -14.17 22.04
N PRO A 687 -9.50 -13.85 22.34
CA PRO A 687 -8.95 -14.13 23.64
C PRO A 687 -9.64 -13.26 24.72
N PRO A 688 -9.65 -13.68 26.00
CA PRO A 688 -10.26 -12.91 27.10
C PRO A 688 -9.49 -11.63 27.46
N ILE A 689 -8.36 -11.37 26.80
CA ILE A 689 -7.58 -10.13 26.93
C ILE A 689 -8.13 -9.03 26.01
N ARG A 690 -7.73 -7.78 26.27
CA ARG A 690 -8.10 -6.67 25.38
C ARG A 690 -7.57 -6.89 23.98
N ARG A 691 -8.41 -6.65 22.97
CA ARG A 691 -8.01 -6.79 21.56
C ARG A 691 -6.77 -5.95 21.25
N PRO A 692 -5.79 -6.49 20.51
CA PRO A 692 -4.63 -5.72 20.08
C PRO A 692 -5.04 -4.60 19.13
N THR A 693 -4.23 -3.55 19.07
CA THR A 693 -4.28 -2.58 17.97
C THR A 693 -3.05 -2.81 17.10
N LEU A 694 -3.26 -2.94 15.79
CA LEU A 694 -2.22 -3.22 14.82
C LEU A 694 -1.93 -1.98 13.97
N GLU A 695 -0.66 -1.61 13.83
CA GLU A 695 -0.23 -0.53 12.94
C GLU A 695 0.89 -1.03 12.03
N LEU A 696 0.65 -0.99 10.72
CA LEU A 696 1.63 -1.40 9.73
C LEU A 696 2.63 -0.29 9.44
N THR A 697 3.92 -0.58 9.59
CA THR A 697 5.01 0.29 9.13
C THR A 697 5.79 -0.39 8.00
N LYS A 698 6.79 0.32 7.44
CA LYS A 698 7.56 -0.16 6.28
C LYS A 698 8.25 -1.52 6.49
N ASN A 699 8.70 -1.83 7.71
CA ASN A 699 9.48 -3.03 8.02
C ASN A 699 8.99 -3.79 9.28
N CYS A 700 8.09 -3.21 10.07
CA CYS A 700 7.54 -3.85 11.26
C CYS A 700 6.03 -3.63 11.38
N ILE A 701 5.37 -4.54 12.09
CA ILE A 701 4.01 -4.35 12.58
C ILE A 701 4.13 -3.94 14.03
N LYS A 702 3.70 -2.71 14.34
CA LYS A 702 3.56 -2.26 15.71
C LYS A 702 2.29 -2.86 16.29
N ILE A 703 2.42 -3.47 17.45
CA ILE A 703 1.30 -4.06 18.17
C ILE A 703 1.23 -3.41 19.53
N TYR A 704 0.03 -2.92 19.85
CA TYR A 704 -0.30 -2.43 21.17
C TYR A 704 -1.23 -3.43 21.86
N THR A 705 -0.67 -4.29 22.72
CA THR A 705 -1.43 -5.34 23.40
C THR A 705 -0.80 -5.74 24.73
N GLU A 706 -1.55 -6.54 25.49
CA GLU A 706 -1.03 -7.33 26.60
C GLU A 706 -0.28 -8.54 26.02
N LEU A 707 1.02 -8.62 26.28
CA LEU A 707 1.82 -9.81 25.95
C LEU A 707 1.53 -10.88 26.99
N VAL A 708 1.25 -12.09 26.52
CA VAL A 708 1.15 -13.26 27.40
C VAL A 708 2.49 -13.99 27.41
N TRP A 709 2.79 -14.65 28.52
CA TRP A 709 4.02 -15.39 28.66
C TRP A 709 3.83 -16.67 29.46
N GLU A 710 4.77 -17.59 29.29
CA GLU A 710 4.92 -18.78 30.13
C GLU A 710 6.35 -18.82 30.68
N GLU A 711 6.56 -19.60 31.73
CA GLU A 711 7.89 -19.85 32.26
C GLU A 711 8.69 -20.75 31.32
N ALA A 712 9.91 -20.33 30.97
CA ALA A 712 10.79 -21.12 30.13
C ALA A 712 11.21 -22.42 30.86
N PRO A 713 11.08 -23.61 30.24
CA PRO A 713 11.56 -24.85 30.81
C PRO A 713 13.06 -24.81 31.09
N GLY A 714 13.46 -25.13 32.32
CA GLY A 714 14.86 -25.29 32.72
C GLY A 714 15.62 -23.99 33.02
N VAL A 715 15.07 -22.83 32.64
CA VAL A 715 15.66 -21.51 32.90
C VAL A 715 14.52 -20.64 33.43
N SER A 716 14.63 -20.08 34.64
CA SER A 716 13.60 -19.24 35.30
C SER A 716 13.15 -17.97 34.54
N GLY A 717 13.38 -17.88 33.23
CA GLY A 717 13.03 -16.79 32.33
C GLY A 717 11.62 -16.91 31.74
N ARG A 718 11.27 -15.96 30.85
CA ARG A 718 9.94 -15.86 30.24
C ARG A 718 9.98 -16.10 28.74
N ARG A 719 9.04 -16.89 28.24
CA ARG A 719 8.74 -17.02 26.80
C ARG A 719 7.47 -16.26 26.47
N TYR A 720 7.54 -15.39 25.47
CA TYR A 720 6.43 -14.52 25.09
C TYR A 720 5.63 -15.10 23.92
N TYR A 721 4.34 -14.81 23.93
CA TYR A 721 3.41 -15.18 22.86
C TYR A 721 2.48 -14.03 22.51
N ILE A 722 1.99 -14.03 21.27
CA ILE A 722 0.78 -13.29 20.91
C ILE A 722 -0.39 -14.25 20.99
N HIS A 723 -1.33 -13.96 21.89
CA HIS A 723 -2.57 -14.71 22.00
C HIS A 723 -3.53 -14.29 20.88
N CYS A 724 -3.65 -15.12 19.85
CA CYS A 724 -4.52 -14.88 18.71
C CYS A 724 -5.98 -15.26 18.99
N GLY A 725 -6.20 -16.22 19.90
CA GLY A 725 -7.54 -16.64 20.33
C GLY A 725 -7.56 -17.97 21.07
N SER A 726 -8.74 -18.52 21.31
CA SER A 726 -8.91 -19.79 22.04
C SER A 726 -9.89 -20.74 21.34
N ARG A 727 -9.63 -22.04 21.47
CA ARG A 727 -10.45 -23.16 20.97
C ARG A 727 -10.74 -24.12 22.12
N GLY A 728 -11.87 -23.92 22.81
CA GLY A 728 -12.11 -24.62 24.07
C GLY A 728 -11.05 -24.25 25.10
N GLU A 729 -10.38 -25.25 25.66
CA GLU A 729 -9.27 -25.07 26.63
C GLU A 729 -7.91 -24.80 25.97
N LYS A 730 -7.79 -24.96 24.64
CA LYS A 730 -6.53 -24.72 23.92
C LYS A 730 -6.40 -23.26 23.50
N HIS A 731 -5.19 -22.71 23.58
CA HIS A 731 -4.90 -21.38 23.10
C HIS A 731 -4.27 -21.43 21.71
N VAL A 732 -4.73 -20.56 20.82
CA VAL A 732 -4.10 -20.29 19.52
C VAL A 732 -3.19 -19.07 19.71
N ALA A 733 -1.88 -19.27 19.64
CA ALA A 733 -0.90 -18.25 19.92
C ALA A 733 0.41 -18.52 19.17
N ILE A 734 1.09 -17.46 18.75
CA ILE A 734 2.41 -17.57 18.12
C ILE A 734 3.53 -17.24 19.10
N ARG A 735 4.59 -18.05 19.07
CA ARG A 735 5.76 -17.86 19.92
C ARG A 735 6.63 -16.73 19.37
N LEU A 736 7.07 -15.87 20.28
CA LEU A 736 7.94 -14.76 19.97
C LEU A 736 9.25 -14.85 20.73
N VAL A 737 10.33 -14.45 20.06
CA VAL A 737 11.62 -14.22 20.68
C VAL A 737 11.97 -12.75 20.55
N LYS A 738 12.34 -12.16 21.68
CA LYS A 738 12.74 -10.77 21.77
C LYS A 738 14.17 -10.61 21.27
N VAL A 739 14.36 -9.67 20.34
CA VAL A 739 15.67 -9.33 19.78
C VAL A 739 16.20 -8.02 20.36
N VAL A 740 17.51 -7.80 20.21
CA VAL A 740 18.18 -6.56 20.65
C VAL A 740 17.48 -5.35 20.04
N GLY A 741 17.14 -4.35 20.87
CA GLY A 741 16.36 -3.18 20.49
C GLY A 741 14.89 -3.24 20.90
N GLY A 742 14.43 -4.33 21.52
CA GLY A 742 13.06 -4.45 22.03
C GLY A 742 12.02 -4.83 20.97
N SER A 743 12.47 -5.25 19.78
CA SER A 743 11.61 -5.86 18.75
C SER A 743 11.47 -7.36 19.00
N PHE A 744 10.51 -7.99 18.32
CA PHE A 744 10.27 -9.41 18.39
C PHE A 744 10.27 -10.02 17.00
N ILE A 745 10.65 -11.30 16.96
CA ILE A 745 10.53 -12.12 15.76
C ILE A 745 9.78 -13.41 16.10
N ARG A 746 9.22 -14.04 15.09
CA ARG A 746 8.50 -15.30 15.26
C ARG A 746 9.47 -16.48 15.32
N GLU A 747 9.24 -17.37 16.26
CA GLU A 747 9.90 -18.68 16.38
C GLU A 747 8.85 -19.79 16.22
N ALA A 748 9.30 -21.03 15.96
CA ALA A 748 8.47 -22.22 15.92
C ALA A 748 7.36 -22.05 14.87
N LEU A 749 7.80 -21.85 13.63
CA LEU A 749 6.90 -21.60 12.49
C LEU A 749 5.96 -22.78 12.23
N ASP A 750 6.27 -23.95 12.76
CA ASP A 750 5.51 -25.20 12.71
C ASP A 750 4.48 -25.34 13.85
N GLN A 751 4.35 -24.36 14.75
CA GLN A 751 3.41 -24.41 15.87
C GLN A 751 2.70 -23.07 16.11
N CYS A 752 1.37 -23.09 16.19
CA CYS A 752 0.54 -21.95 16.60
C CYS A 752 -0.49 -22.31 17.68
N VAL A 753 -0.47 -23.53 18.22
CA VAL A 753 -1.37 -23.98 19.31
C VAL A 753 -0.57 -24.33 20.56
N SER A 754 -0.97 -23.76 21.69
CA SER A 754 -0.40 -24.01 23.01
C SER A 754 -1.46 -24.48 24.00
N THR A 755 -1.10 -25.42 24.86
CA THR A 755 -1.89 -25.86 26.03
C THR A 755 -1.37 -25.25 27.33
N CYS A 756 -0.40 -24.33 27.24
CA CYS A 756 0.23 -23.75 28.41
C CYS A 756 -0.67 -22.73 29.09
N ILE A 757 -0.56 -22.65 30.41
CA ILE A 757 -1.23 -21.62 31.20
C ILE A 757 -0.51 -20.30 30.91
N PHE A 758 -1.22 -19.35 30.31
CA PHE A 758 -0.68 -18.03 30.04
C PHE A 758 -0.79 -17.11 31.25
N HIS A 759 0.35 -16.54 31.64
CA HIS A 759 0.38 -15.41 32.55
C HIS A 759 0.24 -14.12 31.75
N ILE A 760 -0.60 -13.20 32.25
CA ILE A 760 -0.78 -11.87 31.67
C ILE A 760 0.19 -10.92 32.39
N ASP A 761 0.96 -10.15 31.63
CA ASP A 761 1.70 -9.01 32.19
C ASP A 761 0.74 -7.85 32.50
N ALA A 762 0.00 -7.99 33.61
CA ALA A 762 -1.17 -7.19 33.95
C ALA A 762 -0.88 -5.70 34.24
N GLN A 763 0.40 -5.30 34.40
CA GLN A 763 0.71 -3.94 34.84
C GLN A 763 0.84 -2.92 33.70
N ARG A 764 1.11 -3.26 32.43
CA ARG A 764 1.26 -2.26 31.34
C ARG A 764 1.00 -2.85 29.94
N ARG A 765 -0.02 -2.35 29.21
CA ARG A 765 -0.03 -2.45 27.74
C ARG A 765 1.26 -1.82 27.20
N ARG A 766 2.04 -2.57 26.43
CA ARG A 766 3.29 -2.09 25.82
C ARG A 766 3.14 -2.07 24.31
N GLU A 767 3.67 -1.02 23.68
CA GLU A 767 3.93 -1.03 22.25
C GLU A 767 5.19 -1.88 22.01
N PHE A 768 5.09 -2.85 21.12
CA PHE A 768 6.26 -3.56 20.61
C PHE A 768 6.17 -3.73 19.10
N SER A 769 7.31 -4.01 18.48
CA SER A 769 7.42 -4.16 17.03
C SER A 769 7.69 -5.62 16.67
N LEU A 770 6.83 -6.19 15.84
CA LEU A 770 7.09 -7.46 15.14
C LEU A 770 7.80 -7.18 13.82
N LEU A 771 8.91 -7.85 13.56
CA LEU A 771 9.58 -7.73 12.27
C LEU A 771 8.81 -8.52 11.20
N VAL A 772 8.50 -7.85 10.08
CA VAL A 772 7.78 -8.46 8.95
C VAL A 772 8.72 -9.29 8.09
N ASN A 773 9.95 -8.81 7.87
CA ASN A 773 10.97 -9.46 7.05
C ASN A 773 12.27 -9.63 7.85
N THR A 774 12.88 -10.81 7.72
CA THR A 774 14.13 -11.18 8.38
C THR A 774 15.39 -10.74 7.63
N SER A 775 15.30 -10.42 6.34
CA SER A 775 16.44 -10.07 5.49
C SER A 775 16.95 -8.64 5.66
N SER A 776 16.13 -7.76 6.26
CA SER A 776 16.38 -6.30 6.31
C SER A 776 17.23 -5.82 7.50
N TYR A 777 17.66 -6.73 8.37
CA TYR A 777 18.58 -6.46 9.46
C TYR A 777 19.32 -7.77 9.72
N PRO A 778 20.60 -7.79 10.12
CA PRO A 778 21.19 -9.05 10.53
C PRO A 778 20.43 -9.50 11.79
N ILE A 779 19.54 -10.49 11.65
CA ILE A 779 18.94 -11.17 12.80
C ILE A 779 20.05 -12.00 13.42
N ARG A 780 20.88 -11.30 14.19
CA ARG A 780 21.99 -11.83 14.95
C ARG A 780 21.44 -12.40 16.25
N LEU A 781 20.51 -13.36 16.16
CA LEU A 781 19.74 -13.75 17.34
C LEU A 781 20.62 -14.39 18.39
N LEU A 782 21.53 -15.31 18.03
CA LEU A 782 22.41 -15.90 19.05
C LEU A 782 23.86 -16.15 18.64
N SER A 783 24.28 -16.03 17.38
CA SER A 783 25.70 -16.13 17.05
C SER A 783 26.10 -15.16 15.95
N HIS A 784 27.17 -14.38 16.18
CA HIS A 784 27.87 -13.76 15.08
C HIS A 784 29.28 -13.33 15.44
N GLY A 785 30.20 -13.82 14.62
CA GLY A 785 31.53 -13.26 14.49
C GLY A 785 31.49 -11.78 14.07
N GLY A 786 32.45 -11.03 14.62
CA GLY A 786 32.96 -9.78 14.06
C GLY A 786 32.80 -8.53 14.91
N TRP A 787 31.95 -8.51 15.94
CA TRP A 787 31.85 -7.37 16.88
C TRP A 787 32.02 -7.86 18.31
N ASP A 788 32.90 -7.21 19.07
CA ASP A 788 33.03 -7.42 20.51
C ASP A 788 31.73 -6.92 21.17
N LEU A 789 30.82 -7.84 21.51
CA LEU A 789 29.64 -7.59 22.34
C LEU A 789 29.90 -8.23 23.71
N VAL A 790 29.54 -7.53 24.79
CA VAL A 790 29.57 -8.12 26.14
C VAL A 790 28.20 -8.74 26.39
N LYS A 791 28.18 -10.06 26.60
CA LYS A 791 27.01 -10.79 27.11
C LYS A 791 27.19 -11.01 28.60
N MET A 792 26.19 -10.63 29.37
CA MET A 792 26.12 -10.90 30.81
C MET A 792 24.98 -11.87 31.02
N LYS A 793 25.30 -13.11 31.37
CA LYS A 793 24.29 -14.13 31.69
C LYS A 793 24.02 -14.10 33.19
N PHE A 794 22.74 -14.02 33.54
CA PHE A 794 22.30 -13.96 34.93
C PHE A 794 21.69 -15.30 35.32
N ARG A 795 22.21 -15.90 36.39
CA ARG A 795 21.58 -17.05 37.03
C ARG A 795 20.87 -16.60 38.29
N CYS A 796 19.54 -16.69 38.27
CA CYS A 796 18.70 -16.35 39.40
C CYS A 796 18.61 -17.54 40.38
N PRO A 797 18.66 -17.29 41.71
CA PRO A 797 18.37 -18.31 42.72
C PRO A 797 17.01 -18.98 42.50
N ARG A 798 16.84 -20.25 42.89
CA ARG A 798 15.58 -21.01 42.68
C ARG A 798 14.34 -20.34 43.28
N ASN A 799 14.51 -19.53 44.32
CA ASN A 799 13.46 -18.83 45.06
C ASN A 799 13.30 -17.35 44.66
N MET A 800 13.99 -16.87 43.63
CA MET A 800 13.87 -15.51 43.12
C MET A 800 13.55 -15.53 41.63
N LYS A 801 12.94 -14.45 41.14
CA LYS A 801 12.64 -14.25 39.72
C LYS A 801 12.86 -12.79 39.34
N VAL A 802 13.32 -12.55 38.12
CA VAL A 802 13.39 -11.20 37.54
C VAL A 802 11.97 -10.78 37.14
N ALA A 803 11.46 -9.74 37.78
CA ALA A 803 10.17 -9.12 37.46
C ALA A 803 10.30 -8.20 36.25
N GLU A 804 11.29 -7.31 36.27
CA GLU A 804 11.58 -6.33 35.22
C GLU A 804 13.08 -6.06 35.15
N ALA A 805 13.56 -5.67 33.96
CA ALA A 805 14.95 -5.29 33.73
C ALA A 805 15.01 -4.00 32.90
N TRP A 806 15.94 -3.10 33.23
CA TRP A 806 16.20 -1.87 32.51
C TRP A 806 17.68 -1.74 32.13
N PRO A 807 18.01 -1.33 30.87
CA PRO A 807 17.09 -1.07 29.77
C PRO A 807 16.46 -2.36 29.20
N TRP A 808 15.13 -2.41 29.11
CA TRP A 808 14.41 -3.60 28.65
C TRP A 808 14.82 -4.01 27.23
N SER A 809 15.14 -3.06 26.36
CA SER A 809 15.58 -3.31 24.97
C SER A 809 16.91 -4.07 24.85
N LYS A 810 17.68 -4.18 25.94
CA LYS A 810 18.96 -4.89 26.04
C LYS A 810 18.87 -6.21 26.81
N TRP A 811 17.69 -6.51 27.37
CA TRP A 811 17.41 -7.69 28.17
C TRP A 811 16.74 -8.78 27.34
N HIS A 812 17.28 -9.99 27.42
CA HIS A 812 16.75 -11.20 26.79
C HIS A 812 16.10 -12.09 27.87
N ASP A 813 14.78 -12.00 27.99
CA ASP A 813 14.01 -12.55 29.11
C ASP A 813 14.04 -14.10 29.21
N GLU A 814 14.13 -14.83 28.10
CA GLU A 814 14.12 -16.31 28.11
C GLU A 814 15.43 -16.88 28.67
N GLU A 815 16.56 -16.32 28.22
CA GLU A 815 17.92 -16.74 28.60
C GLU A 815 18.46 -16.04 29.87
N LEU A 816 17.72 -15.04 30.37
CA LEU A 816 18.18 -14.13 31.43
C LEU A 816 19.54 -13.49 31.08
N GLU A 817 19.65 -12.97 29.87
CA GLU A 817 20.89 -12.39 29.33
C GLU A 817 20.74 -10.89 29.09
N PHE A 818 21.74 -10.11 29.50
CA PHE A 818 21.88 -8.71 29.12
C PHE A 818 22.96 -8.55 28.06
N VAL A 819 22.64 -7.84 26.97
CA VAL A 819 23.53 -7.68 25.82
C VAL A 819 23.85 -6.21 25.59
N ALA A 820 25.14 -5.86 25.66
CA ALA A 820 25.60 -4.49 25.44
C ALA A 820 26.87 -4.43 24.58
N TYR A 821 27.11 -3.27 23.97
CA TYR A 821 28.39 -2.97 23.33
C TYR A 821 29.39 -2.52 24.41
N PRO A 822 30.67 -2.97 24.36
CA PRO A 822 31.70 -2.59 25.32
C PRO A 822 31.85 -1.07 25.46
N THR A 823 31.72 -0.33 24.35
CA THR A 823 31.87 1.13 24.29
C THR A 823 30.59 1.92 24.59
N ARG A 824 29.46 1.23 24.82
CA ARG A 824 28.15 1.84 25.14
C ARG A 824 27.44 1.13 26.30
N LEU A 825 28.20 0.67 27.29
CA LEU A 825 27.62 0.29 28.58
C LEU A 825 27.04 1.57 29.21
N CYS A 826 25.73 1.79 29.06
CA CYS A 826 25.04 2.83 29.81
C CYS A 826 25.23 2.54 31.31
N GLY A 827 25.55 3.58 32.08
CA GLY A 827 26.12 3.49 33.44
C GLY A 827 25.29 2.80 34.54
N SER A 828 24.20 2.09 34.23
CA SER A 828 23.54 1.18 35.18
C SER A 828 22.58 0.19 34.52
N ILE A 829 22.45 -1.01 35.12
CA ILE A 829 21.40 -2.00 34.84
C ILE A 829 20.55 -2.13 36.11
N LEU A 830 19.24 -1.99 35.97
CA LEU A 830 18.31 -2.16 37.09
C LEU A 830 17.48 -3.43 36.89
N PHE A 831 17.41 -4.27 37.92
CA PHE A 831 16.51 -5.39 38.00
C PHE A 831 15.52 -5.20 39.13
N HIS A 832 14.24 -5.31 38.82
CA HIS A 832 13.22 -5.54 39.82
C HIS A 832 13.10 -7.05 39.98
N VAL A 833 13.33 -7.58 41.18
CA VAL A 833 13.22 -9.02 41.48
C VAL A 833 12.17 -9.26 42.55
N TYR A 834 11.55 -10.43 42.55
CA TYR A 834 10.63 -10.83 43.62
C TYR A 834 10.94 -12.24 44.11
N HIS A 835 10.47 -12.55 45.32
CA HIS A 835 10.62 -13.86 45.93
C HIS A 835 9.49 -14.79 45.48
N ALA A 836 9.85 -15.94 44.93
CA ALA A 836 8.93 -17.03 44.64
C ALA A 836 8.60 -17.78 45.95
N VAL A 837 7.32 -17.91 46.30
CA VAL A 837 6.89 -18.76 47.42
C VAL A 837 6.37 -20.06 46.85
N SER A 838 6.91 -21.19 47.34
CA SER A 838 6.40 -22.53 47.04
C SER A 838 5.02 -22.69 47.65
N SER A 839 3.96 -22.68 46.83
CA SER A 839 2.68 -23.28 47.22
C SER A 839 2.70 -24.76 46.84
N THR A 840 2.04 -25.61 47.63
CA THR A 840 2.13 -27.08 47.55
C THR A 840 1.50 -27.72 46.30
N ASP A 841 1.17 -26.95 45.26
CA ASP A 841 0.77 -27.48 43.95
C ASP A 841 1.27 -26.54 42.86
N HIS A 842 2.45 -26.80 42.30
CA HIS A 842 3.02 -26.28 41.03
C HIS A 842 2.81 -24.81 40.59
N GLU A 843 2.25 -23.93 41.43
CA GLU A 843 1.91 -22.54 41.11
C GLU A 843 2.69 -21.61 42.03
N VAL A 844 3.61 -20.85 41.42
CA VAL A 844 4.35 -19.77 42.06
C VAL A 844 3.67 -18.46 41.65
N ILE A 845 2.84 -17.90 42.53
CA ILE A 845 2.16 -16.63 42.28
C ILE A 845 3.00 -15.47 42.82
N PRO A 846 3.33 -14.43 42.01
CA PRO A 846 4.02 -13.25 42.49
C PRO A 846 3.17 -12.48 43.51
N ARG A 847 3.67 -12.29 44.74
CA ARG A 847 3.06 -11.35 45.69
C ARG A 847 3.61 -9.95 45.42
N GLU A 848 2.73 -9.02 45.05
CA GLU A 848 3.08 -7.61 44.76
C GLU A 848 3.79 -6.88 45.93
N GLY A 849 3.71 -7.42 47.17
CA GLY A 849 4.29 -6.81 48.38
C GLY A 849 5.78 -7.08 48.66
N HIS A 850 6.48 -7.90 47.86
CA HIS A 850 7.89 -8.23 48.09
C HIS A 850 8.74 -8.06 46.82
N LYS A 851 8.74 -6.86 46.25
CA LYS A 851 9.68 -6.46 45.20
C LYS A 851 10.97 -5.96 45.84
N THR A 852 12.13 -6.38 45.32
CA THR A 852 13.43 -5.86 45.70
C THR A 852 14.13 -5.35 44.45
N ASP A 853 14.65 -4.13 44.53
CA ASP A 853 15.37 -3.51 43.43
C ASP A 853 16.86 -3.81 43.57
N ILE A 854 17.45 -4.35 42.51
CA ILE A 854 18.88 -4.63 42.40
C ILE A 854 19.44 -3.72 41.31
N VAL A 855 20.30 -2.78 41.69
CA VAL A 855 20.95 -1.85 40.76
C VAL A 855 22.41 -2.24 40.60
N PHE A 856 22.81 -2.50 39.36
CA PHE A 856 24.21 -2.62 38.95
C PHE A 856 24.65 -1.29 38.36
N ILE A 857 25.70 -0.67 38.90
CA ILE A 857 26.26 0.59 38.36
C ILE A 857 27.61 0.26 37.72
N PHE A 858 27.77 0.62 36.45
CA PHE A 858 29.02 0.43 35.71
C PHE A 858 29.69 1.80 35.58
N ASN A 859 30.96 1.92 35.96
CA ASN A 859 31.73 3.15 35.81
C ASN A 859 32.46 3.15 34.46
N PRO A 860 32.02 3.92 33.46
CA PRO A 860 32.69 3.96 32.16
C PRO A 860 33.97 4.81 32.15
N HIS A 861 34.22 5.62 33.19
CA HIS A 861 35.26 6.66 33.16
C HIS A 861 36.70 6.18 33.40
N GLU A 862 36.92 4.95 33.84
CA GLU A 862 38.29 4.42 34.03
C GLU A 862 38.85 3.70 32.78
N ILE A 863 38.06 3.57 31.70
CA ILE A 863 38.46 2.78 30.52
C ILE A 863 39.14 3.63 29.42
N HIS A 864 39.10 4.97 29.50
CA HIS A 864 39.72 5.85 28.50
C HIS A 864 40.41 7.06 29.13
N SER A 865 41.64 6.89 29.60
CA SER A 865 42.53 8.00 29.96
C SER A 865 43.20 8.66 28.74
N ASP A 866 43.05 8.11 27.54
CA ASP A 866 43.60 8.69 26.31
C ASP A 866 42.53 8.71 25.21
N ILE A 867 41.94 9.87 24.96
CA ILE A 867 41.49 10.44 23.68
C ILE A 867 40.56 11.62 23.99
N GLN A 868 40.99 12.81 23.56
CA GLN A 868 40.25 14.06 23.67
C GLN A 868 38.99 14.12 22.78
N GLU A 869 38.06 14.99 23.21
CA GLU A 869 36.97 15.65 22.46
C GLU A 869 35.94 14.75 21.75
N VAL A 870 34.69 14.76 22.24
CA VAL A 870 33.50 15.23 21.49
C VAL A 870 32.40 15.61 22.50
N LYS A 871 32.04 16.90 22.53
CA LYS A 871 30.75 17.41 23.04
C LYS A 871 29.68 17.20 21.95
N GLY A 872 28.52 16.64 22.31
CA GLY A 872 27.36 16.56 21.42
C GLY A 872 26.17 15.88 22.09
N THR A 873 25.16 16.69 22.42
CA THR A 873 23.89 16.38 23.09
C THR A 873 22.94 15.49 22.27
N LEU A 874 22.23 14.57 22.93
CA LEU A 874 21.00 13.96 22.43
C LEU A 874 20.03 13.73 23.61
N LEU A 875 19.24 14.76 23.87
CA LEU A 875 18.05 14.78 24.71
C LEU A 875 16.85 14.47 23.80
N GLU A 876 15.97 13.55 24.21
CA GLU A 876 14.49 13.62 24.14
C GLU A 876 13.85 12.23 24.21
N ARG A 877 13.54 11.79 25.44
CA ARG A 877 12.33 11.06 25.86
C ARG A 877 12.47 10.76 27.35
N TYR A 878 12.22 11.81 28.11
CA TYR A 878 12.52 11.97 29.52
C TYR A 878 11.35 12.72 30.14
N GLY A 879 10.70 12.12 31.14
CA GLY A 879 9.59 12.75 31.86
C GLY A 879 9.76 12.65 33.37
N GLU A 880 9.92 11.42 33.89
CA GLU A 880 9.92 11.23 35.36
C GLU A 880 11.30 10.95 35.97
N PHE A 881 12.27 10.48 35.17
CA PHE A 881 13.64 10.19 35.64
C PHE A 881 14.58 11.41 35.53
N GLN A 882 14.30 12.36 34.62
CA GLN A 882 15.16 13.54 34.41
C GLN A 882 15.19 14.45 35.64
N ALA A 883 14.08 14.59 36.37
CA ALA A 883 14.06 15.43 37.58
C ALA A 883 15.03 14.92 38.67
N LYS A 884 15.29 13.61 38.71
CA LYS A 884 16.26 13.00 39.64
C LYS A 884 17.70 13.13 39.11
N VAL A 885 17.87 13.03 37.79
CA VAL A 885 19.18 13.14 37.13
C VAL A 885 19.66 14.61 37.04
N ASP A 886 18.77 15.57 36.81
CA ASP A 886 19.05 17.01 36.84
C ASP A 886 19.41 17.49 38.24
N HIS A 887 18.85 16.87 39.28
CA HIS A 887 19.23 17.15 40.67
C HIS A 887 20.66 16.68 40.95
N ILE A 888 21.07 15.54 40.37
CA ILE A 888 22.43 15.00 40.44
C ILE A 888 23.41 15.88 39.64
N HIS A 889 23.01 16.37 38.45
CA HIS A 889 23.86 17.23 37.64
C HIS A 889 24.00 18.66 38.19
N SER A 890 22.93 19.26 38.72
CA SER A 890 22.98 20.56 39.40
C SER A 890 23.86 20.55 40.65
N PHE A 891 24.03 19.39 41.29
CA PHE A 891 24.90 19.21 42.44
C PHE A 891 26.38 19.10 42.02
N LEU A 892 26.67 18.38 40.93
CA LEU A 892 28.02 18.21 40.39
C LEU A 892 28.60 19.47 39.74
N ASP A 893 27.75 20.39 39.26
CA ASP A 893 28.16 21.65 38.63
C ASP A 893 28.29 22.84 39.63
N SER A 894 28.11 22.62 40.94
CA SER A 894 28.25 23.68 41.96
C SER A 894 29.71 23.82 42.42
N GLU A 895 30.20 25.06 42.55
CA GLU A 895 31.62 25.40 42.78
C GLU A 895 32.23 24.98 44.14
N GLU A 896 31.51 24.23 44.99
CA GLU A 896 32.05 23.65 46.24
C GLU A 896 31.54 22.20 46.48
N PRO A 897 32.22 21.16 45.97
CA PRO A 897 31.78 19.77 46.13
C PRO A 897 32.31 19.07 47.39
N ASP A 898 32.87 19.80 48.37
CA ASP A 898 33.78 19.18 49.33
C ASP A 898 33.18 18.60 50.62
N ASN A 899 31.85 18.49 50.80
CA ASN A 899 31.32 17.94 52.07
C ASN A 899 30.06 17.07 52.02
N LEU A 900 29.62 16.56 50.86
CA LEU A 900 28.53 15.57 50.78
C LEU A 900 28.94 14.40 49.89
N GLY A 901 29.08 13.21 50.48
CA GLY A 901 29.47 12.00 49.77
C GLY A 901 28.34 11.45 48.90
N PHE A 902 28.70 10.70 47.85
CA PHE A 902 27.75 10.01 46.95
C PHE A 902 26.72 9.14 47.70
N ASP A 903 27.05 8.65 48.89
CA ASP A 903 26.14 7.86 49.73
C ASP A 903 25.02 8.70 50.38
N ASP A 904 25.25 10.01 50.63
CA ASP A 904 24.21 10.95 51.11
C ASP A 904 23.25 11.35 49.99
N LEU A 905 23.75 11.45 48.76
CA LEU A 905 22.97 11.70 47.54
C LEU A 905 22.00 10.55 47.24
N LEU A 906 22.44 9.30 47.40
CA LEU A 906 21.62 8.09 47.24
C LEU A 906 20.53 7.98 48.31
N ALA A 907 20.84 8.38 49.55
CA ALA A 907 19.87 8.44 50.64
C ALA A 907 18.77 9.48 50.38
N GLN A 908 19.10 10.63 49.77
CA GLN A 908 18.13 11.68 49.44
C GLN A 908 17.16 11.29 48.30
N ILE A 909 17.58 10.43 47.36
CA ILE A 909 16.72 9.92 46.27
C ILE A 909 16.00 8.60 46.60
N GLY A 910 16.15 8.10 47.82
CA GLY A 910 15.44 6.93 48.36
C GLY A 910 16.00 5.57 47.96
N LEU A 911 17.24 5.49 47.47
CA LEU A 911 17.89 4.23 47.11
C LEU A 911 18.73 3.70 48.27
N PRO A 912 18.59 2.41 48.66
CA PRO A 912 19.34 1.85 49.79
C PRO A 912 20.84 1.72 49.44
N THR A 913 21.69 2.41 50.19
CA THR A 913 23.17 2.41 50.07
C THR A 913 23.83 1.06 50.37
N SER A 914 23.08 0.09 50.93
CA SER A 914 23.62 -1.16 51.45
C SER A 914 23.73 -2.32 50.44
N ASN A 915 23.24 -2.16 49.20
CA ASN A 915 23.34 -3.16 48.13
C ASN A 915 24.15 -2.65 46.93
N LYS A 916 25.23 -1.92 47.19
CA LYS A 916 26.15 -1.42 46.16
C LYS A 916 27.15 -2.52 45.78
N VAL A 917 27.21 -2.85 44.49
CA VAL A 917 28.33 -3.62 43.91
C VAL A 917 28.90 -2.81 42.75
N VAL A 918 30.13 -2.30 42.94
CA VAL A 918 30.89 -1.56 41.91
C VAL A 918 31.84 -2.55 41.23
N PHE A 919 31.90 -2.52 39.90
CA PHE A 919 32.74 -3.42 39.11
C PHE A 919 33.82 -2.61 38.38
N ASP A 920 35.08 -2.99 38.58
CA ASP A 920 36.23 -2.56 37.79
C ASP A 920 36.54 -3.66 36.76
N LEU A 921 36.28 -3.37 35.49
CA LEU A 921 36.61 -4.25 34.36
C LEU A 921 37.98 -3.83 33.81
N GLY A 922 39.03 -4.00 34.62
CA GLY A 922 40.40 -3.78 34.20
C GLY A 922 40.77 -4.54 32.93
N THR A 923 41.93 -4.23 32.34
CA THR A 923 42.40 -4.64 30.99
C THR A 923 42.57 -6.15 30.74
N SER A 924 42.18 -7.04 31.66
CA SER A 924 42.42 -8.48 31.55
C SER A 924 41.23 -9.25 30.99
N LYS A 925 41.50 -9.95 29.88
CA LYS A 925 40.65 -10.95 29.23
C LYS A 925 40.41 -12.14 30.16
N ARG A 926 39.14 -12.49 30.40
CA ARG A 926 38.54 -13.86 30.54
C ARG A 926 37.43 -13.84 31.59
N SER A 927 36.30 -14.45 31.21
CA SER A 927 35.08 -14.69 31.99
C SER A 927 35.24 -14.68 33.53
N ALA A 928 34.50 -13.80 34.20
CA ALA A 928 34.32 -13.82 35.65
C ALA A 928 32.96 -14.44 36.00
N VAL A 929 32.93 -15.31 37.02
CA VAL A 929 31.72 -15.84 37.65
C VAL A 929 31.61 -15.19 39.02
N LEU A 930 30.61 -14.32 39.21
CA LEU A 930 30.42 -13.59 40.45
C LEU A 930 29.18 -14.11 41.18
N SER A 931 29.40 -14.79 42.31
CA SER A 931 28.33 -15.29 43.20
C SER A 931 28.10 -14.32 44.35
N PHE A 932 26.89 -13.75 44.47
CA PHE A 932 26.51 -12.84 45.57
C PHE A 932 25.47 -13.47 46.48
N THR A 933 25.82 -13.68 47.76
CA THR A 933 24.84 -13.95 48.81
C THR A 933 24.33 -12.65 49.41
N SER A 934 23.04 -12.34 49.24
CA SER A 934 22.42 -11.24 50.01
C SER A 934 22.43 -11.58 51.50
N LYS A 935 23.21 -10.86 52.31
CA LYS A 935 23.23 -11.01 53.78
C LYS A 935 22.03 -10.37 54.49
N LYS A 936 21.14 -9.67 53.78
CA LYS A 936 20.04 -8.88 54.38
C LYS A 936 18.64 -9.08 53.80
N LEU A 937 18.43 -10.09 52.97
CA LEU A 937 17.09 -10.56 52.60
C LEU A 937 16.66 -11.70 53.53
N THR A 938 16.56 -11.42 54.83
CA THR A 938 15.91 -12.31 55.79
C THR A 938 14.41 -12.24 55.58
N VAL A 939 13.87 -13.18 54.80
CA VAL A 939 12.45 -13.54 54.89
C VAL A 939 12.30 -14.39 56.15
N PRO A 940 11.30 -14.17 57.02
CA PRO A 940 11.06 -15.01 58.18
C PRO A 940 10.45 -16.33 57.70
N VAL A 941 11.29 -17.23 57.20
CA VAL A 941 10.96 -18.65 57.03
C VAL A 941 12.05 -19.44 57.73
N THR A 942 11.64 -20.32 58.62
CA THR A 942 12.50 -21.23 59.39
C THR A 942 13.33 -22.10 58.44
N GLY A 943 14.58 -21.70 58.21
CA GLY A 943 15.53 -22.42 57.36
C GLY A 943 16.50 -21.45 56.66
N SER A 944 17.73 -21.36 57.16
CA SER A 944 18.76 -20.51 56.56
C SER A 944 19.20 -21.04 55.19
N THR A 945 18.79 -20.38 54.12
CA THR A 945 19.48 -20.50 52.82
C THR A 945 19.70 -19.10 52.25
N SER A 946 20.96 -18.68 52.23
CA SER A 946 21.38 -17.48 51.51
C SER A 946 21.20 -17.72 50.01
N ALA A 947 20.34 -16.93 49.35
CA ALA A 947 20.18 -16.99 47.90
C ALA A 947 21.41 -16.36 47.22
N ALA A 948 22.18 -17.16 46.48
CA ALA A 948 23.37 -16.72 45.75
C ALA A 948 23.05 -16.45 44.27
N TRP A 949 23.19 -15.20 43.82
CA TRP A 949 23.09 -14.84 42.40
C TRP A 949 24.42 -15.07 41.72
N GLU A 950 24.46 -15.75 40.57
CA GLU A 950 25.69 -15.98 39.81
C GLU A 950 25.63 -15.22 38.48
N ILE A 951 26.58 -14.31 38.24
CA ILE A 951 26.72 -13.56 36.99
C ILE A 951 27.95 -14.07 36.26
N THR A 952 27.79 -14.52 35.02
CA THR A 952 28.89 -14.98 34.18
C THR A 952 29.10 -14.02 33.01
N PHE A 953 30.33 -13.55 32.84
CA PHE A 953 30.74 -12.74 31.68
C PHE A 953 31.30 -13.65 30.60
N ASP A 954 30.81 -13.53 29.37
CA ASP A 954 31.39 -14.25 28.22
C ASP A 954 31.90 -13.24 27.18
N MET A 955 33.20 -13.27 26.90
CA MET A 955 33.85 -12.43 25.88
C MET A 955 34.42 -13.36 24.81
N ASN A 956 33.82 -13.32 23.62
CA ASN A 956 34.15 -14.24 22.52
C ASN A 956 35.62 -14.14 22.07
N GLU A 957 36.28 -15.29 21.90
CA GLU A 957 37.65 -15.39 21.38
C GLU A 957 37.71 -15.04 19.88
N THR A 958 38.38 -13.94 19.52
CA THR A 958 38.79 -13.73 18.12
C THR A 958 40.04 -14.54 17.82
N LYS A 959 39.91 -15.54 16.93
CA LYS A 959 41.02 -16.13 16.18
C LYS A 959 41.86 -14.99 15.57
N ARG A 960 43.16 -15.00 15.83
CA ARG A 960 44.17 -14.12 15.22
C ARG A 960 43.98 -14.08 13.70
N PHE A 961 43.52 -12.97 13.15
CA PHE A 961 43.70 -12.64 11.73
C PHE A 961 44.79 -11.58 11.62
N SER A 962 45.97 -12.03 11.18
CA SER A 962 47.03 -11.16 10.66
C SER A 962 46.56 -10.58 9.32
N GLY A 963 46.09 -9.33 9.33
CA GLY A 963 45.73 -8.61 8.11
C GLY A 963 45.37 -7.17 8.42
N SER A 964 46.13 -6.23 7.85
CA SER A 964 45.98 -4.79 8.06
C SER A 964 44.56 -4.30 7.77
N VAL A 965 43.83 -3.86 8.81
CA VAL A 965 42.52 -3.22 8.65
C VAL A 965 42.75 -1.75 8.29
N LYS A 966 42.45 -1.37 7.05
CA LYS A 966 42.36 0.04 6.64
C LYS A 966 41.14 0.67 7.31
N HIS A 967 41.36 1.75 8.06
CA HIS A 967 40.31 2.60 8.61
C HIS A 967 39.32 3.05 7.51
N LYS A 968 38.04 2.67 7.65
CA LYS A 968 36.93 3.35 6.97
C LYS A 968 36.20 4.22 7.99
N LYS A 969 36.22 5.53 7.73
CA LYS A 969 35.47 6.57 8.43
C LYS A 969 33.98 6.22 8.49
N TRP A 970 33.40 6.37 9.67
CA TRP A 970 31.96 6.28 9.90
C TRP A 970 31.29 7.60 9.51
N GLN A 971 30.34 7.53 8.59
CA GLN A 971 29.37 8.60 8.36
C GLN A 971 28.18 8.35 9.28
N THR A 972 27.85 9.39 10.05
CA THR A 972 26.71 9.55 10.93
C THR A 972 25.41 9.53 10.15
N ASP A 973 24.45 8.70 10.58
CA ASP A 973 23.01 8.91 10.40
C ASP A 973 22.31 8.34 11.66
N TYR A 974 21.74 9.24 12.47
CA TYR A 974 20.62 9.00 13.38
C TYR A 974 19.65 10.14 13.21
#